data_AF-A0A5N5ZGZ9-F1
#
_entry.id   AF-A0A5N5ZGZ9-F1
#
_cell.length_a   1.000
_cell.length_b   1.000
_cell.length_c   1.000
_cell.angle_alpha   90.00
_cell.angle_beta   90.00
_cell.angle_gamma   90.00
#
_symmetry.space_group_name_H-M   'P 1'
#
loop_
_entity.id
_entity.type
_entity.pdbx_description
1 polymer ?
#
loop_
_entity_poly.entity_id
_entity_poly.type
_entity_poly.pdbx_seq_one_letter_code
_entity_poly.pdbx_strand_id
1 'polypeptide(L)'
;MKKSMLILYFLLFAATTMAQNIAFEIKGAVSGVMDSIPLESATIYLQNNKDNSLIKYTTSNRKGEFTLSGNTAYKEATLFVSYVGSKTFSKKISLQSKISLKPIYLENSSMLDAVMIESTLPVTIKQDTLEFDPKSFKTKRNASVEDFIKKLPGVQVDFDGNITVNGVRVNKILVNGRPFFPNDPTMATQNLTKEIIEKLQITDSKSNSEIFTGEMASGDAKTINLVIKEENNKGAFGKLSAGMGDTGRYELAGNYNRFNNQRNLSFMGTGNNINAPNVGFGTKGIRTSQKMGVSYNEDLGKFSSLSVNYMYADAELENRKTQFTEYIVPEAPYFSNLSNRSITENRSHNIDLEYQTLLGETFHLNLQSSFASLPSESNYNSNAETFDEFDELINTSTVNSTDKVAQKEFRNTLHLTKKIGEQGAFVKLTLNQNLRNLDSDAFVASELLFLNSNSDDILRNQFTDTDDMNLSFDTGITFRVPIFKKKIFVDVNYNYFSQKDESDKAVFDFNSNQQTFSDFNNMLSSDFTNRNIASVPSVKFNYRNKKINAFFNLDYTFRTLENEDQLRPELNIKRSFDIFTYSGGFRYRVNRRSVFNAGVQLSNMIPSLSQLQTFTDVTDPLNIVRGNPNLQPQNRYAFHVDYRTNNFKKGYGLFGKLKMTLDNNRVVSRYTINDDLVRETTFVNIDGNYNYYGYVDVYKQLKLSESSAMRIRLNGSVNHSKRINFNNDIRYDVKTTMYTPSLGVDFEWQQYFDINADYNLNFSQTRYSLDGFNDEEITMHELNLFSEIQIFERLYWENRVRYLYNPNVSGDFDNYAWSWNSGVSYSFWDDTASVSLRMYDVLDQNINTRRIVTTDFIQNTQSLVLQRFFMLTFDWRFNSLKKKLPKPK
;
A
#
# COMPACT_ATOMS: atom_id res chain seq x y z
N MET A 1 -28.59 14.13 41.87
CA MET A 1 -29.76 14.89 41.35
C MET A 1 -29.39 16.10 40.47
N LYS A 2 -28.43 16.97 40.85
CA LYS A 2 -28.05 18.13 40.01
C LYS A 2 -27.39 17.79 38.65
N LYS A 3 -26.61 16.70 38.55
CA LYS A 3 -26.03 16.23 37.27
C LYS A 3 -27.05 15.61 36.32
N SER A 4 -28.08 14.94 36.85
CA SER A 4 -29.17 14.33 36.07
C SER A 4 -30.10 15.38 35.45
N MET A 5 -30.33 16.50 36.15
CA MET A 5 -31.13 17.61 35.61
C MET A 5 -30.41 18.40 34.50
N LEU A 6 -29.08 18.50 34.55
CA LEU A 6 -28.29 19.18 33.51
C LEU A 6 -28.30 18.39 32.18
N ILE A 7 -28.27 17.06 32.26
CA ILE A 7 -28.43 16.17 31.10
C ILE A 7 -29.84 16.27 30.51
N LEU A 8 -30.87 16.38 31.36
CA LEU A 8 -32.26 16.54 30.92
C LEU A 8 -32.51 17.91 30.25
N TYR A 9 -31.92 18.99 30.79
CA TYR A 9 -31.97 20.32 30.18
C TYR A 9 -31.21 20.36 28.85
N PHE A 10 -30.06 19.67 28.75
CA PHE A 10 -29.31 19.56 27.49
C PHE A 10 -30.09 18.75 26.43
N LEU A 11 -30.76 17.66 26.83
CA LEU A 11 -31.63 16.87 25.95
C LEU A 11 -32.88 17.65 25.47
N LEU A 12 -33.49 18.45 26.35
CA LEU A 12 -34.62 19.31 25.99
C LEU A 12 -34.19 20.47 25.07
N PHE A 13 -33.00 21.03 25.26
CA PHE A 13 -32.45 22.06 24.37
C PHE A 13 -32.11 21.48 22.98
N ALA A 14 -31.52 20.27 22.93
CA ALA A 14 -31.23 19.55 21.69
C ALA A 14 -32.49 19.13 20.90
N ALA A 15 -33.61 18.88 21.59
CA ALA A 15 -34.89 18.60 20.93
C ALA A 15 -35.50 19.86 20.26
N THR A 16 -35.28 21.06 20.82
CA THR A 16 -35.83 22.31 20.24
C THR A 16 -35.04 22.83 19.03
N THR A 17 -33.75 22.51 18.90
CA THR A 17 -32.94 22.91 17.74
C THR A 17 -33.18 22.04 16.50
N MET A 18 -33.80 20.86 16.65
CA MET A 18 -34.19 19.99 15.53
C MET A 18 -35.52 20.38 14.85
N ALA A 19 -36.30 21.30 15.45
CA ALA A 19 -37.65 21.64 15.00
C ALA A 19 -37.74 22.71 13.89
N GLN A 20 -36.62 23.26 13.39
CA GLN A 20 -36.62 24.39 12.44
C GLN A 20 -36.26 24.03 10.99
N ASN A 21 -36.23 22.74 10.63
CA ASN A 21 -35.87 22.33 9.26
C ASN A 21 -37.11 22.00 8.41
N ILE A 22 -37.19 22.59 7.22
CA ILE A 22 -38.20 22.27 6.20
C ILE A 22 -37.77 20.97 5.52
N ALA A 23 -38.54 19.90 5.69
CA ALA A 23 -38.43 18.72 4.83
C ALA A 23 -38.97 19.05 3.43
N PHE A 24 -38.24 18.67 2.38
CA PHE A 24 -38.64 18.88 0.99
C PHE A 24 -38.41 17.61 0.16
N GLU A 25 -39.22 17.43 -0.88
CA GLU A 25 -39.09 16.37 -1.89
C GLU A 25 -39.37 16.94 -3.28
N ILE A 26 -38.34 17.05 -4.12
CA ILE A 26 -38.44 17.52 -5.51
C ILE A 26 -38.40 16.33 -6.47
N LYS A 27 -39.42 16.15 -7.29
CA LYS A 27 -39.49 15.14 -8.37
C LYS A 27 -39.49 15.79 -9.74
N GLY A 28 -38.87 15.14 -10.71
CA GLY A 28 -38.90 15.57 -12.11
C GLY A 28 -38.25 14.54 -13.02
N ALA A 29 -38.17 14.84 -14.31
CA ALA A 29 -37.46 14.04 -15.31
C ALA A 29 -36.55 14.94 -16.14
N VAL A 30 -35.41 14.41 -16.58
CA VAL A 30 -34.41 15.11 -17.40
C VAL A 30 -34.19 14.36 -18.71
N SER A 31 -34.30 15.08 -19.82
CA SER A 31 -34.14 14.55 -21.18
C SER A 31 -33.36 15.53 -22.07
N GLY A 32 -32.78 15.05 -23.16
CA GLY A 32 -32.16 15.92 -24.17
C GLY A 32 -33.21 16.70 -24.99
N VAL A 33 -32.90 17.94 -25.39
CA VAL A 33 -33.82 18.82 -26.14
C VAL A 33 -34.19 18.29 -27.52
N MET A 34 -33.27 17.65 -28.26
CA MET A 34 -33.55 17.20 -29.65
C MET A 34 -34.29 15.87 -29.73
N ASP A 35 -34.01 14.93 -28.83
CA ASP A 35 -34.40 13.53 -29.05
C ASP A 35 -35.38 12.99 -28.00
N SER A 36 -35.73 13.80 -26.97
CA SER A 36 -36.44 13.35 -25.76
C SER A 36 -35.83 12.11 -25.08
N ILE A 37 -34.57 11.78 -25.40
CA ILE A 37 -33.85 10.66 -24.81
C ILE A 37 -33.65 10.97 -23.33
N PRO A 38 -34.07 10.08 -22.42
CA PRO A 38 -33.85 10.28 -21.01
C PRO A 38 -32.36 10.31 -20.68
N LEU A 39 -31.91 11.34 -19.97
CA LEU A 39 -30.50 11.50 -19.62
C LEU A 39 -30.23 10.76 -18.31
N GLU A 40 -29.61 9.59 -18.38
CA GLU A 40 -29.18 8.85 -17.19
C GLU A 40 -27.95 9.51 -16.54
N SER A 41 -27.94 9.62 -15.20
CA SER A 41 -26.84 10.21 -14.45
C SER A 41 -26.58 11.71 -14.72
N ALA A 42 -27.59 12.46 -15.17
CA ALA A 42 -27.58 13.93 -15.05
C ALA A 42 -27.51 14.30 -13.58
N THR A 43 -26.74 15.33 -13.23
CA THR A 43 -26.55 15.82 -11.86
C THR A 43 -27.58 16.91 -11.57
N ILE A 44 -28.43 16.68 -10.58
CA ILE A 44 -29.46 17.62 -10.12
C ILE A 44 -29.09 18.07 -8.71
N TYR A 45 -28.93 19.36 -8.44
CA TYR A 45 -28.51 19.86 -7.14
C TYR A 45 -29.16 21.18 -6.74
N LEU A 46 -29.32 21.40 -5.44
CA LEU A 46 -29.82 22.62 -4.81
C LEU A 46 -28.65 23.38 -4.18
N GLN A 47 -28.53 24.66 -4.48
CA GLN A 47 -27.63 25.58 -3.79
C GLN A 47 -28.40 26.63 -3.01
N ASN A 48 -27.84 27.04 -1.88
CA ASN A 48 -28.28 28.20 -1.14
C ASN A 48 -28.02 29.47 -1.95
N ASN A 49 -29.01 30.37 -2.01
CA ASN A 49 -28.92 31.62 -2.74
C ASN A 49 -27.97 32.65 -2.10
N LYS A 50 -27.59 32.49 -0.83
CA LYS A 50 -26.72 33.45 -0.11
C LYS A 50 -25.23 33.17 -0.30
N ASP A 51 -24.80 31.92 -0.09
CA ASP A 51 -23.38 31.55 -0.03
C ASP A 51 -22.99 30.49 -1.09
N ASN A 52 -23.89 30.18 -2.01
CA ASN A 52 -23.75 29.14 -3.03
C ASN A 52 -23.40 27.75 -2.48
N SER A 53 -23.56 27.52 -1.17
CA SER A 53 -23.29 26.22 -0.56
C SER A 53 -24.29 25.18 -1.04
N LEU A 54 -23.81 23.94 -1.19
CA LEU A 54 -24.63 22.81 -1.61
C LEU A 54 -25.59 22.39 -0.49
N ILE A 55 -26.90 22.51 -0.73
CA ILE A 55 -27.93 22.00 0.19
C ILE A 55 -28.07 20.48 -0.03
N LYS A 56 -28.35 20.06 -1.26
CA LYS A 56 -28.58 18.65 -1.59
C LYS A 56 -28.35 18.39 -3.07
N TYR A 57 -27.96 17.17 -3.44
CA TYR A 57 -27.94 16.76 -4.84
C TYR A 57 -28.44 15.33 -5.07
N THR A 58 -28.64 15.01 -6.34
CA THR A 58 -29.20 13.79 -6.89
C THR A 58 -28.68 13.57 -8.29
N THR A 59 -28.89 12.36 -8.81
CA THR A 59 -28.80 12.11 -10.24
C THR A 59 -30.06 11.46 -10.76
N SER A 60 -30.34 11.65 -12.05
CA SER A 60 -31.41 10.94 -12.76
C SER A 60 -31.12 9.45 -12.91
N ASN A 61 -32.18 8.64 -12.99
CA ASN A 61 -32.13 7.20 -13.22
C ASN A 61 -32.06 6.86 -14.73
N ARG A 62 -32.16 5.57 -15.10
CA ARG A 62 -32.15 5.09 -16.50
C ARG A 62 -33.32 5.63 -17.35
N LYS A 63 -34.40 6.07 -16.71
CA LYS A 63 -35.57 6.71 -17.35
C LYS A 63 -35.50 8.24 -17.28
N GLY A 64 -34.36 8.83 -16.89
CA GLY A 64 -34.20 10.28 -16.74
C GLY A 64 -34.90 10.87 -15.51
N GLU A 65 -35.63 10.08 -14.73
CA GLU A 65 -36.38 10.56 -13.57
C GLU A 65 -35.46 10.80 -12.38
N PHE A 66 -35.76 11.81 -11.58
CA PHE A 66 -35.02 12.13 -10.38
C PHE A 66 -35.92 12.43 -9.19
N THR A 67 -35.40 12.16 -8.00
CA THR A 67 -35.98 12.58 -6.73
C THR A 67 -34.88 13.15 -5.85
N LEU A 68 -35.07 14.40 -5.44
CA LEU A 68 -34.19 15.19 -4.59
C LEU A 68 -34.94 15.55 -3.32
N SER A 69 -34.69 14.80 -2.25
CA SER A 69 -35.31 15.03 -0.94
C SER A 69 -34.27 15.29 0.15
N GLY A 70 -34.64 16.11 1.12
CA GLY A 70 -33.79 16.50 2.23
C GLY A 70 -34.51 17.42 3.21
N ASN A 71 -33.77 17.86 4.21
CA ASN A 71 -34.23 18.82 5.20
C ASN A 71 -33.28 20.01 5.14
N THR A 72 -33.82 21.22 5.24
CA THR A 72 -33.01 22.44 5.20
C THR A 72 -33.65 23.59 5.96
N ALA A 73 -32.81 24.49 6.50
CA ALA A 73 -33.27 25.71 7.15
C ALA A 73 -33.64 26.81 6.13
N TYR A 74 -33.29 26.66 4.85
CA TYR A 74 -33.53 27.66 3.82
C TYR A 74 -34.94 27.54 3.21
N LYS A 75 -35.66 28.66 3.13
CA LYS A 75 -36.97 28.75 2.46
C LYS A 75 -36.90 28.80 0.94
N GLU A 76 -35.75 29.22 0.40
CA GLU A 76 -35.50 29.35 -1.04
C GLU A 76 -34.12 28.84 -1.41
N ALA A 77 -34.02 28.22 -2.58
CA ALA A 77 -32.78 27.69 -3.12
C ALA A 77 -32.82 27.66 -4.65
N THR A 78 -31.66 27.59 -5.30
CA THR A 78 -31.58 27.43 -6.75
C THR A 78 -31.30 25.97 -7.09
N LEU A 79 -32.20 25.36 -7.86
CA LEU A 79 -32.02 24.05 -8.44
C LEU A 79 -31.23 24.16 -9.74
N PHE A 80 -30.21 23.34 -9.86
CA PHE A 80 -29.40 23.16 -11.06
C PHE A 80 -29.55 21.74 -11.60
N VAL A 81 -29.56 21.61 -12.92
CA VAL A 81 -29.52 20.32 -13.62
C VAL A 81 -28.43 20.39 -14.68
N SER A 82 -27.45 19.51 -14.57
CA SER A 82 -26.28 19.49 -15.45
C SER A 82 -26.03 18.08 -16.00
N TYR A 83 -25.61 17.99 -17.26
CA TYR A 83 -25.23 16.76 -17.92
C TYR A 83 -24.06 17.03 -18.86
N VAL A 84 -23.15 16.05 -19.00
CA VAL A 84 -21.95 16.20 -19.81
C VAL A 84 -22.33 16.47 -21.27
N GLY A 85 -21.86 17.60 -21.82
CA GLY A 85 -22.16 18.04 -23.19
C GLY A 85 -23.42 18.91 -23.33
N SER A 86 -24.07 19.28 -22.22
CA SER A 86 -25.28 20.10 -22.22
C SER A 86 -25.10 21.39 -21.41
N LYS A 87 -25.87 22.44 -21.75
CA LYS A 87 -25.97 23.67 -20.92
C LYS A 87 -26.63 23.33 -19.58
N THR A 88 -26.08 23.83 -18.48
CA THR A 88 -26.66 23.65 -17.15
C THR A 88 -27.96 24.43 -17.04
N PHE A 89 -29.06 23.75 -16.75
CA PHE A 89 -30.34 24.36 -16.43
C PHE A 89 -30.32 24.87 -14.98
N SER A 90 -30.88 26.06 -14.71
CA SER A 90 -31.03 26.58 -13.36
C SER A 90 -32.43 27.16 -13.13
N LYS A 91 -32.98 26.96 -11.93
CA LYS A 91 -34.30 27.47 -11.55
C LYS A 91 -34.35 27.75 -10.05
N LYS A 92 -34.75 28.96 -9.66
CA LYS A 92 -35.08 29.28 -8.26
C LYS A 92 -36.33 28.52 -7.84
N ILE A 93 -36.29 27.88 -6.68
CA ILE A 93 -37.37 27.07 -6.11
C ILE A 93 -37.59 27.50 -4.65
N SER A 94 -38.85 27.79 -4.32
CA SER A 94 -39.29 27.90 -2.93
C SER A 94 -39.50 26.51 -2.35
N LEU A 95 -38.79 26.19 -1.26
CA LEU A 95 -38.73 24.86 -0.71
C LEU A 95 -39.98 24.58 0.15
N GLN A 96 -40.73 23.56 -0.25
CA GLN A 96 -41.96 23.07 0.37
C GLN A 96 -41.89 21.54 0.48
N SER A 97 -42.82 20.93 1.22
CA SER A 97 -42.81 19.49 1.50
C SER A 97 -42.73 18.59 0.26
N LYS A 98 -43.45 18.93 -0.82
CA LYS A 98 -43.41 18.21 -2.11
C LYS A 98 -43.48 19.18 -3.28
N ILE A 99 -42.57 19.03 -4.24
CA ILE A 99 -42.46 19.85 -5.44
C ILE A 99 -42.33 18.91 -6.64
N SER A 100 -43.28 18.96 -7.56
CA SER A 100 -43.18 18.24 -8.84
C SER A 100 -42.84 19.21 -9.96
N LEU A 101 -41.73 18.97 -10.64
CA LEU A 101 -41.25 19.76 -11.76
C LEU A 101 -41.74 19.13 -13.07
N LYS A 102 -42.09 20.00 -14.02
CA LYS A 102 -42.27 19.60 -15.42
C LYS A 102 -40.95 19.01 -15.96
N PRO A 103 -41.00 18.14 -16.99
CA PRO A 103 -39.78 17.61 -17.62
C PRO A 103 -38.80 18.72 -17.98
N ILE A 104 -37.54 18.53 -17.61
CA ILE A 104 -36.44 19.46 -17.82
C ILE A 104 -35.68 18.98 -19.06
N TYR A 105 -35.67 19.82 -20.09
CA TYR A 105 -34.95 19.53 -21.33
C TYR A 105 -33.63 20.27 -21.30
N LEU A 106 -32.52 19.54 -21.41
CA LEU A 106 -31.18 20.14 -21.47
C LEU A 106 -30.75 20.39 -22.91
N GLU A 107 -30.43 21.65 -23.21
CA GLU A 107 -29.87 22.05 -24.49
C GLU A 107 -28.43 21.57 -24.64
N ASN A 108 -28.02 21.21 -25.86
CA ASN A 108 -26.61 20.94 -26.14
C ASN A 108 -25.79 22.23 -26.02
N SER A 109 -24.59 22.15 -25.44
CA SER A 109 -23.73 23.33 -25.35
C SER A 109 -22.99 23.57 -26.68
N SER A 110 -23.14 24.76 -27.28
CA SER A 110 -22.19 25.28 -28.26
C SER A 110 -20.91 25.74 -27.54
N MET A 111 -19.75 25.56 -28.17
CA MET A 111 -18.43 25.88 -27.56
C MET A 111 -18.22 27.37 -27.20
N LEU A 112 -19.15 28.28 -27.55
CA LEU A 112 -18.95 29.73 -27.48
C LEU A 112 -19.95 30.49 -26.57
N ASP A 113 -20.95 29.85 -25.98
CA ASP A 113 -21.95 30.52 -25.10
C ASP A 113 -21.95 29.97 -23.67
N ALA A 114 -20.80 30.04 -22.99
CA ALA A 114 -20.73 29.83 -21.56
C ALA A 114 -20.99 31.14 -20.83
N VAL A 115 -22.27 31.47 -20.59
CA VAL A 115 -22.61 32.40 -19.50
C VAL A 115 -22.02 31.81 -18.22
N MET A 116 -21.04 32.49 -17.63
CA MET A 116 -20.45 32.15 -16.35
C MET A 116 -21.53 32.19 -15.25
N ILE A 117 -22.11 31.03 -14.97
CA ILE A 117 -22.66 30.75 -13.65
C ILE A 117 -21.59 29.95 -12.93
N GLU A 118 -20.96 30.54 -11.92
CA GLU A 118 -19.94 29.94 -11.06
C GLU A 118 -20.52 28.84 -10.15
N SER A 119 -21.14 27.80 -10.73
CA SER A 119 -21.57 26.61 -10.01
C SER A 119 -20.68 25.44 -10.42
N THR A 120 -19.58 25.23 -9.70
CA THR A 120 -18.73 24.05 -9.87
C THR A 120 -19.45 22.82 -9.32
N LEU A 121 -19.51 21.73 -10.10
CA LEU A 121 -20.12 20.48 -9.67
C LEU A 121 -19.24 19.83 -8.58
N PRO A 122 -19.78 19.50 -7.39
CA PRO A 122 -19.00 18.85 -6.33
C PRO A 122 -18.34 17.54 -6.75
N VAL A 123 -19.06 16.76 -7.56
CA VAL A 123 -18.59 15.48 -8.11
C VAL A 123 -19.06 15.37 -9.55
N THR A 124 -18.13 15.10 -10.47
CA THR A 124 -18.43 14.81 -11.88
C THR A 124 -18.01 13.38 -12.20
N ILE A 125 -18.96 12.56 -12.67
CA ILE A 125 -18.70 11.17 -13.07
C ILE A 125 -18.53 11.13 -14.59
N LYS A 126 -17.29 11.04 -15.06
CA LYS A 126 -16.94 10.78 -16.46
C LYS A 126 -16.91 9.27 -16.72
N GLN A 127 -16.60 8.87 -17.94
CA GLN A 127 -16.62 7.46 -18.35
C GLN A 127 -15.67 6.59 -17.50
N ASP A 128 -14.42 7.01 -17.34
CA ASP A 128 -13.37 6.29 -16.60
C ASP A 128 -12.72 7.16 -15.51
N THR A 129 -13.36 8.26 -15.11
CA THR A 129 -12.80 9.25 -14.17
C THR A 129 -13.86 9.79 -13.23
N LEU A 130 -13.53 9.85 -11.94
CA LEU A 130 -14.27 10.61 -10.94
C LEU A 130 -13.52 11.92 -10.70
N GLU A 131 -14.20 13.04 -10.91
CA GLU A 131 -13.63 14.36 -10.63
C GLU A 131 -14.31 14.97 -9.42
N PHE A 132 -13.50 15.49 -8.50
CA PHE A 132 -13.93 16.17 -7.30
C PHE A 132 -13.46 17.61 -7.33
N ASP A 133 -14.36 18.54 -7.04
CA ASP A 133 -14.04 19.95 -6.84
C ASP A 133 -13.69 20.18 -5.35
N PRO A 134 -12.44 20.56 -5.02
CA PRO A 134 -12.05 20.84 -3.65
C PRO A 134 -12.92 21.90 -2.96
N LYS A 135 -13.42 22.92 -3.68
CA LYS A 135 -14.23 24.01 -3.08
C LYS A 135 -15.56 23.51 -2.51
N SER A 136 -16.07 22.41 -3.03
CA SER A 136 -17.36 21.85 -2.65
C SER A 136 -17.34 21.05 -1.34
N PHE A 137 -16.17 20.77 -0.78
CA PHE A 137 -15.99 20.04 0.48
C PHE A 137 -15.47 20.99 1.55
N LYS A 138 -16.17 21.08 2.69
CA LYS A 138 -15.70 21.90 3.82
C LYS A 138 -14.47 21.23 4.44
N THR A 139 -13.40 22.01 4.61
CA THR A 139 -12.16 21.59 5.28
C THR A 139 -11.63 22.80 6.06
N LYS A 140 -10.65 22.59 6.96
CA LYS A 140 -9.92 23.71 7.56
C LYS A 140 -9.29 24.61 6.50
N ARG A 141 -9.10 25.89 6.83
CA ARG A 141 -8.62 26.94 5.92
C ARG A 141 -7.25 26.62 5.32
N ASN A 142 -6.42 25.87 6.05
CA ASN A 142 -5.10 25.39 5.64
C ASN A 142 -5.04 23.87 5.46
N ALA A 143 -6.11 23.24 4.99
CA ALA A 143 -6.13 21.80 4.75
C ALA A 143 -5.06 21.37 3.73
N SER A 144 -4.35 20.29 4.06
CA SER A 144 -3.52 19.56 3.09
C SER A 144 -4.40 18.92 2.01
N VAL A 145 -3.80 18.46 0.93
CA VAL A 145 -4.53 17.64 -0.06
C VAL A 145 -4.98 16.32 0.57
N GLU A 146 -4.21 15.75 1.50
CA GLU A 146 -4.61 14.55 2.25
C GLU A 146 -5.89 14.78 3.07
N ASP A 147 -5.99 15.91 3.78
CA ASP A 147 -7.19 16.28 4.54
C ASP A 147 -8.42 16.34 3.62
N PHE A 148 -8.25 16.86 2.41
CA PHE A 148 -9.31 16.88 1.40
C PHE A 148 -9.65 15.47 0.91
N ILE A 149 -8.64 14.64 0.61
CA ILE A 149 -8.80 13.25 0.16
C ILE A 149 -9.55 12.41 1.19
N LYS A 150 -9.27 12.60 2.49
CA LYS A 150 -9.98 11.95 3.61
C LYS A 150 -11.49 12.23 3.61
N LYS A 151 -11.90 13.41 3.13
CA LYS A 151 -13.31 13.80 3.00
C LYS A 151 -14.00 13.25 1.75
N LEU A 152 -13.24 12.64 0.84
CA LEU A 152 -13.81 12.08 -0.37
C LEU A 152 -14.57 10.78 -0.07
N PRO A 153 -15.79 10.62 -0.61
CA PRO A 153 -16.56 9.42 -0.35
C PRO A 153 -15.93 8.21 -1.04
N GLY A 154 -15.97 7.05 -0.38
CA GLY A 154 -15.30 5.84 -0.85
C GLY A 154 -13.77 5.90 -0.78
N VAL A 155 -13.19 6.93 -0.18
CA VAL A 155 -11.75 7.03 0.08
C VAL A 155 -11.48 6.75 1.56
N GLN A 156 -10.42 5.99 1.81
CA GLN A 156 -9.86 5.72 3.13
C GLN A 156 -8.38 6.08 3.08
N VAL A 157 -7.90 6.72 4.14
CA VAL A 157 -6.48 6.98 4.36
C VAL A 157 -6.15 6.35 5.70
N ASP A 158 -5.22 5.39 5.71
CA ASP A 158 -4.82 4.72 6.95
C ASP A 158 -3.90 5.61 7.80
N PHE A 159 -3.48 5.08 8.96
CA PHE A 159 -2.61 5.79 9.90
C PHE A 159 -1.23 6.14 9.30
N ASP A 160 -0.77 5.36 8.32
CA ASP A 160 0.50 5.53 7.63
C ASP A 160 0.39 6.44 6.39
N GLY A 161 -0.80 6.95 6.07
CA GLY A 161 -1.04 7.82 4.92
C GLY A 161 -1.29 7.07 3.60
N ASN A 162 -1.40 5.73 3.61
CA ASN A 162 -1.77 5.00 2.41
C ASN A 162 -3.22 5.28 2.05
N ILE A 163 -3.45 5.59 0.78
CA ILE A 163 -4.77 5.94 0.27
C ILE A 163 -5.37 4.73 -0.44
N THR A 164 -6.60 4.36 -0.08
CA THR A 164 -7.41 3.41 -0.86
C THR A 164 -8.71 4.07 -1.31
N VAL A 165 -9.15 3.72 -2.52
CA VAL A 165 -10.42 4.17 -3.09
C VAL A 165 -11.25 2.96 -3.45
N ASN A 166 -12.35 2.75 -2.72
CA ASN A 166 -13.23 1.59 -2.82
C ASN A 166 -12.49 0.27 -2.64
N GLY A 167 -11.62 0.18 -1.62
CA GLY A 167 -10.81 -1.00 -1.31
C GLY A 167 -9.67 -1.26 -2.31
N VAL A 168 -9.40 -0.33 -3.24
CA VAL A 168 -8.26 -0.41 -4.18
C VAL A 168 -7.20 0.61 -3.80
N ARG A 169 -5.96 0.16 -3.64
CA ARG A 169 -4.83 1.03 -3.32
C ARG A 169 -4.59 2.07 -4.42
N VAL A 170 -4.33 3.30 -4.02
CA VAL A 170 -3.76 4.34 -4.89
C VAL A 170 -2.25 4.10 -4.93
N ASN A 171 -1.71 3.83 -6.10
CA ASN A 171 -0.27 3.58 -6.26
C ASN A 171 0.47 4.73 -6.96
N LYS A 172 -0.26 5.64 -7.62
CA LYS A 172 0.33 6.77 -8.34
C LYS A 172 -0.40 8.05 -7.97
N ILE A 173 0.36 9.06 -7.55
CA ILE A 173 -0.13 10.42 -7.42
C ILE A 173 0.57 11.29 -8.46
N LEU A 174 -0.24 11.95 -9.27
CA LEU A 174 0.18 12.82 -10.35
C LEU A 174 -0.13 14.27 -9.98
N VAL A 175 0.73 15.19 -10.39
CA VAL A 175 0.47 16.63 -10.37
C VAL A 175 0.49 17.13 -11.81
N ASN A 176 -0.63 17.69 -12.27
CA ASN A 176 -0.83 18.07 -13.69
C ASN A 176 -0.50 16.93 -14.67
N GLY A 177 -0.87 15.69 -14.33
CA GLY A 177 -0.65 14.51 -15.16
C GLY A 177 0.75 13.89 -15.07
N ARG A 178 1.66 14.45 -14.25
CA ARG A 178 3.05 13.98 -14.13
C ARG A 178 3.33 13.36 -12.76
N PRO A 179 4.19 12.33 -12.68
CA PRO A 179 4.60 11.78 -11.38
C PRO A 179 5.23 12.87 -10.51
N PHE A 180 4.83 12.92 -9.25
CA PHE A 180 5.43 13.82 -8.26
C PHE A 180 6.00 12.96 -7.14
N PHE A 181 7.32 12.83 -7.09
CA PHE A 181 8.04 11.89 -6.20
C PHE A 181 7.45 10.46 -6.27
N PRO A 182 7.64 9.74 -7.39
CA PRO A 182 6.94 8.48 -7.68
C PRO A 182 7.15 7.38 -6.63
N ASN A 183 8.29 7.40 -5.93
CA ASN A 183 8.62 6.41 -4.90
C ASN A 183 7.93 6.67 -3.55
N ASP A 184 7.30 7.85 -3.38
CA ASP A 184 6.61 8.21 -2.14
C ASP A 184 5.38 9.09 -2.42
N PRO A 185 4.22 8.46 -2.77
CA PRO A 185 3.00 9.18 -3.10
C PRO A 185 2.47 10.05 -1.95
N THR A 186 2.73 9.66 -0.69
CA THR A 186 2.26 10.41 0.49
C THR A 186 2.83 11.83 0.54
N MET A 187 4.03 12.02 -0.03
CA MET A 187 4.69 13.32 -0.08
C MET A 187 3.91 14.35 -0.89
N ALA A 188 3.21 13.94 -1.95
CA ALA A 188 2.36 14.84 -2.72
C ALA A 188 1.16 15.30 -1.90
N THR A 189 0.49 14.38 -1.19
CA THR A 189 -0.77 14.67 -0.51
C THR A 189 -0.58 15.42 0.81
N GLN A 190 0.53 15.19 1.50
CA GLN A 190 0.83 15.85 2.77
C GLN A 190 1.42 17.26 2.60
N ASN A 191 2.17 17.50 1.53
CA ASN A 191 2.91 18.77 1.33
C ASN A 191 2.24 19.76 0.37
N LEU A 192 1.27 19.32 -0.44
CA LEU A 192 0.46 20.21 -1.26
C LEU A 192 -0.77 20.70 -0.49
N THR A 193 -1.14 21.96 -0.68
CA THR A 193 -2.34 22.53 -0.04
C THR A 193 -3.56 22.36 -0.93
N LYS A 194 -4.73 22.22 -0.32
CA LYS A 194 -6.00 22.13 -1.06
C LYS A 194 -6.26 23.36 -1.93
N GLU A 195 -5.85 24.55 -1.48
CA GLU A 195 -6.16 25.82 -2.13
C GLU A 195 -5.56 25.99 -3.53
N ILE A 196 -4.44 25.31 -3.81
CA ILE A 196 -3.79 25.36 -5.12
C ILE A 196 -4.41 24.41 -6.14
N ILE A 197 -5.21 23.45 -5.68
CA ILE A 197 -5.86 22.43 -6.51
C ILE A 197 -7.15 23.00 -7.10
N GLU A 198 -7.28 22.87 -8.42
CA GLU A 198 -8.50 23.18 -9.16
C GLU A 198 -9.49 22.00 -9.09
N LYS A 199 -8.98 20.79 -9.32
CA LYS A 199 -9.76 19.55 -9.33
C LYS A 199 -8.88 18.34 -9.02
N LEU A 200 -9.47 17.35 -8.37
CA LEU A 200 -8.86 16.05 -8.13
C LEU A 200 -9.54 15.00 -8.99
N GLN A 201 -8.77 14.21 -9.72
CA GLN A 201 -9.27 13.15 -10.60
C GLN A 201 -8.83 11.79 -10.06
N ILE A 202 -9.77 10.85 -9.92
CA ILE A 202 -9.49 9.46 -9.60
C ILE A 202 -9.79 8.60 -10.83
N THR A 203 -8.80 7.85 -11.30
CA THR A 203 -8.93 6.92 -12.42
C THR A 203 -8.38 5.55 -12.06
N ASP A 204 -8.79 4.52 -12.81
CA ASP A 204 -8.03 3.26 -12.83
C ASP A 204 -6.63 3.55 -13.38
N SER A 205 -5.58 3.02 -12.73
CA SER A 205 -4.20 3.23 -13.17
C SER A 205 -3.98 2.59 -14.54
N LYS A 206 -3.48 3.38 -15.50
CA LYS A 206 -3.08 2.93 -16.83
C LYS A 206 -1.58 3.18 -17.03
N SER A 207 -0.91 2.26 -17.72
CA SER A 207 0.41 2.49 -18.28
C SER A 207 0.36 3.51 -19.43
N ASN A 208 1.48 4.16 -19.73
CA ASN A 208 1.58 5.12 -20.84
C ASN A 208 1.22 4.45 -22.18
N SER A 209 1.62 3.20 -22.38
CA SER A 209 1.24 2.40 -23.56
C SER A 209 -0.28 2.18 -23.62
N GLU A 210 -0.94 1.82 -22.52
CA GLU A 210 -2.41 1.65 -22.50
C GLU A 210 -3.16 2.95 -22.73
N ILE A 211 -2.66 4.08 -22.22
CA ILE A 211 -3.19 5.42 -22.52
C ILE A 211 -3.09 5.68 -24.02
N PHE A 212 -1.93 5.38 -24.62
CA PHE A 212 -1.67 5.60 -26.04
C PHE A 212 -2.51 4.69 -26.94
N THR A 213 -2.54 3.37 -26.70
CA THR A 213 -3.30 2.37 -27.48
C THR A 213 -4.80 2.46 -27.20
N GLY A 214 -5.19 3.17 -26.13
CA GLY A 214 -6.57 3.28 -25.67
C GLY A 214 -7.06 2.03 -24.96
N GLU A 215 -6.17 1.12 -24.56
CA GLU A 215 -6.47 -0.06 -23.74
C GLU A 215 -7.12 0.32 -22.39
N MET A 216 -7.81 -0.64 -21.77
CA MET A 216 -8.38 -0.44 -20.44
C MET A 216 -7.40 -0.92 -19.39
N ALA A 217 -7.32 -0.18 -18.29
CA ALA A 217 -6.57 -0.55 -17.11
C ALA A 217 -6.99 -1.93 -16.58
N SER A 218 -6.03 -2.62 -15.97
CA SER A 218 -6.30 -3.83 -15.18
C SER A 218 -7.27 -3.56 -14.03
N GLY A 219 -7.37 -2.32 -13.53
CA GLY A 219 -8.31 -1.87 -12.49
C GLY A 219 -7.89 -2.21 -11.05
N ASP A 220 -6.72 -2.83 -10.88
CA ASP A 220 -6.16 -3.31 -9.61
C ASP A 220 -5.49 -2.19 -8.79
N ALA A 221 -5.27 -1.04 -9.42
CA ALA A 221 -4.74 0.14 -8.78
C ALA A 221 -5.50 1.39 -9.23
N LYS A 222 -5.40 2.45 -8.43
CA LYS A 222 -5.93 3.78 -8.75
C LYS A 222 -4.82 4.80 -8.88
N THR A 223 -5.04 5.76 -9.75
CA THR A 223 -4.24 6.97 -9.88
C THR A 223 -5.05 8.15 -9.37
N ILE A 224 -4.44 8.99 -8.53
CA ILE A 224 -4.96 10.32 -8.19
C ILE A 224 -4.18 11.34 -8.99
N ASN A 225 -4.86 12.17 -9.77
CA ASN A 225 -4.26 13.31 -10.46
C ASN A 225 -4.76 14.62 -9.83
N LEU A 226 -3.83 15.40 -9.30
CA LEU A 226 -4.04 16.71 -8.71
C LEU A 226 -3.81 17.77 -9.80
N VAL A 227 -4.88 18.38 -10.28
CA VAL A 227 -4.80 19.45 -11.28
C VAL A 227 -4.72 20.79 -10.56
N ILE A 228 -3.67 21.54 -10.86
CA ILE A 228 -3.40 22.84 -10.26
C ILE A 228 -4.12 23.93 -11.07
N LYS A 229 -4.65 24.94 -10.37
CA LYS A 229 -5.34 26.06 -11.01
C LYS A 229 -4.44 26.74 -12.05
N GLU A 230 -4.98 27.09 -13.21
CA GLU A 230 -4.20 27.71 -14.29
C GLU A 230 -3.48 29.00 -13.85
N GLU A 231 -4.14 29.82 -13.03
CA GLU A 231 -3.56 31.03 -12.41
C GLU A 231 -2.36 30.75 -11.51
N ASN A 232 -2.23 29.51 -11.05
CA ASN A 232 -1.17 29.01 -10.20
C ASN A 232 -0.08 28.22 -10.95
N ASN A 233 -0.16 28.11 -12.29
CA ASN A 233 0.89 27.48 -13.11
C ASN A 233 2.16 28.35 -13.24
N LYS A 234 2.20 29.53 -12.60
CA LYS A 234 3.38 30.37 -12.45
C LYS A 234 3.52 30.87 -11.01
N GLY A 235 4.55 30.41 -10.32
CA GLY A 235 4.90 30.89 -8.98
C GLY A 235 5.59 29.81 -8.15
N ALA A 236 5.85 30.15 -6.90
CA ALA A 236 6.48 29.26 -5.94
C ALA A 236 5.68 29.16 -4.64
N PHE A 237 5.67 27.97 -4.05
CA PHE A 237 5.04 27.72 -2.75
C PHE A 237 5.79 26.62 -2.02
N GLY A 238 5.62 26.54 -0.71
CA GLY A 238 6.30 25.55 0.10
C GLY A 238 5.84 25.53 1.54
N LYS A 239 6.41 24.61 2.30
CA LYS A 239 6.22 24.47 3.75
C LYS A 239 7.59 24.37 4.41
N LEU A 240 7.71 24.94 5.59
CA LEU A 240 8.79 24.69 6.54
C LEU A 240 8.16 24.25 7.85
N SER A 241 8.76 23.29 8.52
CA SER A 241 8.35 22.74 9.80
C SER A 241 9.60 22.47 10.61
N ALA A 242 9.60 22.91 11.86
CA ALA A 242 10.69 22.67 12.80
C ALA A 242 10.09 22.38 14.18
N GLY A 243 10.49 21.26 14.74
CA GLY A 243 10.09 20.77 16.05
C GLY A 243 11.30 20.45 16.91
N MET A 244 11.24 20.88 18.15
CA MET A 244 12.18 20.49 19.19
C MET A 244 11.39 19.85 20.34
N GLY A 245 11.92 18.77 20.88
CA GLY A 245 11.36 18.11 22.03
C GLY A 245 12.33 18.01 23.18
N ASP A 246 11.82 17.63 24.34
CA ASP A 246 12.66 17.19 25.44
C ASP A 246 13.36 15.86 25.06
N THR A 247 14.31 15.41 25.89
CA THR A 247 15.09 14.17 25.66
C THR A 247 15.86 14.12 24.32
N GLY A 248 16.17 15.27 23.72
CA GLY A 248 16.91 15.36 22.46
C GLY A 248 16.09 15.01 21.21
N ARG A 249 14.76 15.08 21.28
CA ARG A 249 13.88 14.81 20.13
C ARG A 249 13.81 16.00 19.19
N TYR A 250 13.74 15.75 17.89
CA TYR A 250 13.59 16.80 16.89
C TYR A 250 12.84 16.30 15.65
N GLU A 251 12.25 17.26 14.94
CA GLU A 251 11.64 17.07 13.63
C GLU A 251 11.95 18.31 12.77
N LEU A 252 12.41 18.11 11.55
CA LEU A 252 12.61 19.15 10.55
C LEU A 252 11.97 18.65 9.27
N ALA A 253 11.17 19.49 8.62
CA ALA A 253 10.62 19.18 7.31
C ALA A 253 10.48 20.46 6.48
N GLY A 254 10.78 20.37 5.21
CA GLY A 254 10.74 21.51 4.32
C GLY A 254 10.51 21.09 2.88
N ASN A 255 9.74 21.87 2.14
CA ASN A 255 9.63 21.72 0.71
C ASN A 255 9.45 23.07 0.02
N TYR A 256 9.94 23.15 -1.22
CA TYR A 256 9.83 24.31 -2.08
C TYR A 256 9.51 23.84 -3.49
N ASN A 257 8.40 24.31 -4.05
CA ASN A 257 7.95 23.98 -5.39
C ASN A 257 7.86 25.26 -6.22
N ARG A 258 8.41 25.24 -7.42
CA ARG A 258 8.34 26.33 -8.39
C ARG A 258 7.78 25.82 -9.70
N PHE A 259 6.65 26.40 -10.12
CA PHE A 259 6.04 26.13 -11.41
C PHE A 259 6.22 27.30 -12.36
N ASN A 260 6.53 26.98 -13.61
CA ASN A 260 6.65 27.92 -14.71
C ASN A 260 6.13 27.27 -15.99
N ASN A 261 4.80 27.18 -16.10
CA ASN A 261 4.07 26.55 -17.20
C ASN A 261 4.53 25.10 -17.47
N GLN A 262 5.44 24.93 -18.41
CA GLN A 262 5.95 23.64 -18.89
C GLN A 262 7.04 23.06 -17.98
N ARG A 263 7.57 23.85 -17.04
CA ARG A 263 8.69 23.49 -16.16
C ARG A 263 8.26 23.51 -14.70
N ASN A 264 8.51 22.42 -14.00
CA ASN A 264 8.26 22.26 -12.58
C ASN A 264 9.53 21.80 -11.89
N LEU A 265 9.96 22.55 -10.87
CA LEU A 265 11.11 22.22 -10.05
C LEU A 265 10.67 22.16 -8.59
N SER A 266 10.95 21.04 -7.93
CA SER A 266 10.54 20.78 -6.56
C SER A 266 11.73 20.30 -5.74
N PHE A 267 11.91 20.88 -4.55
CA PHE A 267 12.90 20.48 -3.56
C PHE A 267 12.18 20.06 -2.28
N MET A 268 12.73 19.08 -1.59
CA MET A 268 12.28 18.68 -0.26
C MET A 268 13.45 18.25 0.61
N GLY A 269 13.25 18.38 1.92
CA GLY A 269 14.16 17.90 2.95
C GLY A 269 13.38 17.55 4.21
N THR A 270 13.71 16.44 4.86
CA THR A 270 13.15 16.04 6.15
C THR A 270 14.24 15.43 7.02
N GLY A 271 14.14 15.60 8.34
CA GLY A 271 15.06 15.01 9.31
C GLY A 271 14.36 14.84 10.66
N ASN A 272 14.41 13.66 11.28
CA ASN A 272 13.73 13.43 12.57
C ASN A 272 14.27 12.20 13.31
N ASN A 273 14.08 12.16 14.63
CA ASN A 273 14.35 11.00 15.50
C ASN A 273 13.12 10.57 16.34
N ILE A 274 11.93 10.83 15.80
CA ILE A 274 10.62 10.58 16.44
C ILE A 274 9.81 9.48 15.72
N ASN A 275 10.48 8.66 14.90
CA ASN A 275 9.88 7.59 14.10
C ASN A 275 8.75 8.08 13.16
N ALA A 276 8.82 9.32 12.65
CA ALA A 276 7.79 9.85 11.78
C ALA A 276 7.62 8.97 10.50
N PRO A 277 6.39 8.71 10.04
CA PRO A 277 6.09 7.75 8.96
C PRO A 277 6.62 8.14 7.57
N ASN A 278 7.03 9.40 7.37
CA ASN A 278 7.43 9.97 6.07
C ASN A 278 8.76 9.43 5.49
N VAL A 279 9.30 8.34 6.05
CA VAL A 279 10.60 7.75 5.66
C VAL A 279 10.51 6.26 5.30
N GLY A 280 9.34 5.61 5.32
CA GLY A 280 9.15 4.32 4.62
C GLY A 280 9.88 3.09 5.18
N PHE A 281 10.28 3.08 6.46
CA PHE A 281 10.89 1.92 7.13
C PHE A 281 10.13 1.56 8.43
N GLY A 282 10.15 0.27 8.80
CA GLY A 282 9.28 -0.37 9.82
C GLY A 282 9.25 0.25 11.23
N THR A 283 8.37 -0.29 12.08
CA THR A 283 7.92 0.31 13.35
C THR A 283 8.65 -0.16 14.63
N LYS A 284 9.75 -0.92 14.51
CA LYS A 284 10.48 -1.48 15.68
C LYS A 284 11.79 -0.74 15.89
N GLY A 285 12.10 -0.33 17.14
CA GLY A 285 13.30 0.43 17.47
C GLY A 285 13.12 1.95 17.42
N ILE A 286 14.19 2.67 17.73
CA ILE A 286 14.28 4.14 17.60
C ILE A 286 15.05 4.44 16.32
N ARG A 287 14.43 5.23 15.45
CA ARG A 287 14.99 5.61 14.15
C ARG A 287 15.35 7.09 14.16
N THR A 288 16.58 7.38 13.77
CA THR A 288 17.01 8.72 13.34
C THR A 288 17.13 8.70 11.83
N SER A 289 16.55 9.67 11.14
CA SER A 289 16.51 9.64 9.69
C SER A 289 16.52 11.02 9.05
N GLN A 290 17.12 11.11 7.88
CA GLN A 290 17.18 12.29 7.03
C GLN A 290 16.88 11.90 5.58
N LYS A 291 16.18 12.77 4.86
CA LYS A 291 15.81 12.53 3.45
C LYS A 291 15.79 13.85 2.71
N MET A 292 16.36 13.89 1.52
CA MET A 292 16.39 15.06 0.65
C MET A 292 16.07 14.66 -0.78
N GLY A 293 15.29 15.48 -1.47
CA GLY A 293 14.81 15.15 -2.81
C GLY A 293 14.71 16.34 -3.73
N VAL A 294 15.03 16.12 -5.00
CA VAL A 294 14.84 17.09 -6.09
C VAL A 294 14.04 16.43 -7.20
N SER A 295 13.03 17.12 -7.69
CA SER A 295 12.22 16.69 -8.83
C SER A 295 12.16 17.78 -9.88
N TYR A 296 12.58 17.45 -11.09
CA TYR A 296 12.55 18.30 -12.26
C TYR A 296 11.64 17.68 -13.33
N ASN A 297 10.67 18.44 -13.81
CA ASN A 297 9.77 18.01 -14.87
C ASN A 297 9.66 19.10 -15.94
N GLU A 298 9.85 18.74 -17.21
CA GLU A 298 9.72 19.66 -18.35
C GLU A 298 8.88 19.06 -19.48
N ASP A 299 7.98 19.84 -20.07
CA ASP A 299 7.35 19.50 -21.36
C ASP A 299 8.26 20.02 -22.47
N LEU A 300 8.90 19.10 -23.18
CA LEU A 300 9.80 19.38 -24.30
C LEU A 300 8.96 19.56 -25.58
N GLY A 301 8.07 20.56 -25.57
CA GLY A 301 7.09 20.81 -26.64
C GLY A 301 5.75 20.12 -26.39
N LYS A 302 4.99 19.86 -27.47
CA LYS A 302 3.62 19.31 -27.38
C LYS A 302 3.56 17.78 -27.21
N PHE A 303 4.64 17.10 -27.57
CA PHE A 303 4.64 15.64 -27.76
C PHE A 303 5.63 14.92 -26.87
N SER A 304 6.54 15.64 -26.23
CA SER A 304 7.62 15.06 -25.43
C SER A 304 7.61 15.63 -24.03
N SER A 305 7.93 14.80 -23.04
CA SER A 305 8.13 15.24 -21.67
C SER A 305 9.29 14.48 -21.03
N LEU A 306 9.95 15.15 -20.11
CA LEU A 306 11.08 14.64 -19.34
C LEU A 306 10.79 14.86 -17.85
N SER A 307 11.04 13.83 -17.05
CA SER A 307 10.98 13.86 -15.60
C SER A 307 12.27 13.27 -15.06
N VAL A 308 12.96 14.01 -14.18
CA VAL A 308 14.18 13.56 -13.50
C VAL A 308 13.99 13.79 -12.02
N ASN A 309 14.20 12.74 -11.23
CA ASN A 309 14.07 12.77 -9.79
C ASN A 309 15.35 12.24 -9.16
N TYR A 310 15.80 12.90 -8.11
CA TYR A 310 16.90 12.45 -7.27
C TYR A 310 16.44 12.43 -5.82
N MET A 311 16.71 11.36 -5.10
CA MET A 311 16.39 11.21 -3.68
C MET A 311 17.57 10.63 -2.94
N TYR A 312 18.02 11.34 -1.91
CA TYR A 312 18.95 10.87 -0.90
C TYR A 312 18.18 10.56 0.38
N ALA A 313 18.48 9.43 1.03
CA ALA A 313 18.02 9.16 2.39
C ALA A 313 19.11 8.48 3.20
N ASP A 314 19.15 8.79 4.50
CA ASP A 314 20.03 8.24 5.50
C ASP A 314 19.20 7.92 6.74
N ALA A 315 19.39 6.74 7.31
CA ALA A 315 18.64 6.31 8.48
C ALA A 315 19.48 5.38 9.35
N GLU A 316 19.57 5.71 10.63
CA GLU A 316 20.08 4.85 11.68
C GLU A 316 18.90 4.26 12.45
N LEU A 317 18.92 2.95 12.66
CA LEU A 317 17.93 2.22 13.44
C LEU A 317 18.61 1.53 14.62
N GLU A 318 18.33 1.99 15.83
CA GLU A 318 18.67 1.25 17.04
C GLU A 318 17.50 0.40 17.48
N ASN A 319 17.73 -0.90 17.62
CA ASN A 319 16.77 -1.83 18.19
C ASN A 319 17.42 -2.59 19.34
N ARG A 320 16.69 -2.71 20.45
CA ARG A 320 17.05 -3.58 21.57
C ARG A 320 15.89 -4.52 21.81
N LYS A 321 16.18 -5.80 21.94
CA LYS A 321 15.17 -6.84 22.05
C LYS A 321 15.50 -7.78 23.20
N THR A 322 14.49 -8.09 23.99
CA THR A 322 14.49 -9.22 24.92
C THR A 322 13.48 -10.24 24.44
N GLN A 323 13.82 -11.51 24.58
CA GLN A 323 13.01 -12.62 24.10
C GLN A 323 13.09 -13.77 25.08
N PHE A 324 11.93 -14.34 25.39
CA PHE A 324 11.79 -15.60 26.09
C PHE A 324 11.17 -16.60 25.11
N THR A 325 11.78 -17.77 24.95
CA THR A 325 11.25 -18.87 24.15
C THR A 325 11.11 -20.10 25.03
N GLU A 326 9.94 -20.72 25.03
CA GLU A 326 9.69 -22.07 25.53
C GLU A 326 9.63 -23.00 24.32
N TYR A 327 10.56 -23.94 24.21
CA TYR A 327 10.58 -24.93 23.15
C TYR A 327 9.76 -26.15 23.58
N ILE A 328 8.83 -26.55 22.72
CA ILE A 328 7.91 -27.66 22.96
C ILE A 328 8.46 -28.87 22.19
N VAL A 329 9.12 -29.78 22.89
CA VAL A 329 9.62 -31.04 22.33
C VAL A 329 8.99 -32.24 23.06
N PRO A 330 8.90 -33.44 22.43
CA PRO A 330 8.15 -34.56 22.97
C PRO A 330 8.65 -35.13 24.31
N GLU A 331 9.92 -34.93 24.64
CA GLU A 331 10.56 -35.49 25.84
C GLU A 331 10.32 -34.58 27.05
N ALA A 332 10.86 -33.36 27.02
CA ALA A 332 10.64 -32.33 28.02
C ALA A 332 10.88 -30.92 27.42
N PRO A 333 10.11 -29.89 27.81
CA PRO A 333 10.32 -28.54 27.31
C PRO A 333 11.63 -27.96 27.84
N TYR A 334 12.24 -27.06 27.07
CA TYR A 334 13.38 -26.27 27.52
C TYR A 334 13.18 -24.80 27.18
N PHE A 335 13.84 -23.90 27.89
CA PHE A 335 13.62 -22.46 27.83
C PHE A 335 14.85 -21.73 27.33
N SER A 336 14.67 -20.60 26.65
CA SER A 336 15.77 -19.74 26.23
C SER A 336 15.45 -18.27 26.45
N ASN A 337 16.37 -17.58 27.11
CA ASN A 337 16.37 -16.14 27.31
C ASN A 337 17.40 -15.51 26.38
N LEU A 338 16.97 -14.64 25.46
CA LEU A 338 17.84 -13.91 24.54
C LEU A 338 17.69 -12.41 24.76
N SER A 339 18.83 -11.72 24.92
CA SER A 339 18.92 -10.27 24.82
C SER A 339 19.80 -9.89 23.64
N ASN A 340 19.37 -8.93 22.82
CA ASN A 340 20.18 -8.41 21.73
C ASN A 340 20.03 -6.91 21.52
N ARG A 341 21.04 -6.34 20.89
CA ARG A 341 21.05 -4.96 20.40
C ARG A 341 21.57 -4.98 18.97
N SER A 342 20.88 -4.25 18.09
CA SER A 342 21.30 -4.03 16.72
C SER A 342 21.27 -2.54 16.40
N ILE A 343 22.33 -2.04 15.76
CA ILE A 343 22.37 -0.71 15.16
C ILE A 343 22.58 -0.89 13.67
N THR A 344 21.64 -0.42 12.86
CA THR A 344 21.74 -0.51 11.41
C THR A 344 21.68 0.87 10.79
N GLU A 345 22.73 1.26 10.08
CA GLU A 345 22.78 2.46 9.25
C GLU A 345 22.46 2.08 7.80
N ASN A 346 21.49 2.76 7.20
CA ASN A 346 21.12 2.59 5.81
C ASN A 346 21.18 3.92 5.08
N ARG A 347 21.85 3.93 3.93
CA ARG A 347 21.90 5.07 3.02
C ARG A 347 21.31 4.68 1.69
N SER A 348 20.70 5.65 1.01
CA SER A 348 20.17 5.44 -0.33
C SER A 348 20.36 6.66 -1.20
N HIS A 349 20.83 6.43 -2.43
CA HIS A 349 20.83 7.41 -3.51
C HIS A 349 20.01 6.83 -4.65
N ASN A 350 18.88 7.46 -4.97
CA ASN A 350 17.99 7.03 -6.04
C ASN A 350 17.91 8.11 -7.11
N ILE A 351 18.16 7.75 -8.37
CA ILE A 351 18.01 8.61 -9.53
C ILE A 351 16.99 7.97 -10.47
N ASP A 352 15.88 8.64 -10.71
CA ASP A 352 14.83 8.17 -11.63
C ASP A 352 14.67 9.14 -12.80
N LEU A 353 14.74 8.61 -14.01
CA LEU A 353 14.50 9.33 -15.26
C LEU A 353 13.31 8.72 -15.97
N GLU A 354 12.37 9.55 -16.40
CA GLU A 354 11.29 9.18 -17.31
C GLU A 354 11.29 10.14 -18.49
N TYR A 355 11.50 9.60 -19.69
CA TYR A 355 11.34 10.30 -20.95
C TYR A 355 10.22 9.65 -21.76
N GLN A 356 9.31 10.46 -22.29
CA GLN A 356 8.29 9.98 -23.21
C GLN A 356 8.14 10.93 -24.38
N THR A 357 7.87 10.37 -25.56
CA THR A 357 7.63 11.15 -26.77
C THR A 357 6.64 10.47 -27.71
N LEU A 358 5.84 11.31 -28.39
CA LEU A 358 5.01 10.93 -29.52
C LEU A 358 5.70 11.37 -30.83
N LEU A 359 6.10 10.41 -31.65
CA LEU A 359 6.60 10.66 -33.01
C LEU A 359 5.44 10.54 -33.99
N GLY A 360 4.80 11.68 -34.28
CA GLY A 360 3.53 11.73 -35.01
C GLY A 360 2.37 11.13 -34.21
N GLU A 361 1.28 10.72 -34.89
CA GLU A 361 0.09 10.19 -34.22
C GLU A 361 0.16 8.68 -33.90
N THR A 362 1.17 7.99 -34.43
CA THR A 362 1.20 6.52 -34.50
C THR A 362 2.33 5.88 -33.70
N PHE A 363 3.36 6.61 -33.30
CA PHE A 363 4.48 6.03 -32.55
C PHE A 363 4.65 6.70 -31.19
N HIS A 364 4.78 5.87 -30.16
CA HIS A 364 5.00 6.29 -28.79
C HIS A 364 6.23 5.58 -28.23
N LEU A 365 7.15 6.36 -27.66
CA LEU A 365 8.32 5.89 -26.93
C LEU A 365 8.18 6.31 -25.48
N ASN A 366 8.44 5.40 -24.56
CA ASN A 366 8.58 5.69 -23.15
C ASN A 366 9.78 4.93 -22.60
N LEU A 367 10.74 5.68 -22.07
CA LEU A 367 11.98 5.21 -21.47
C LEU A 367 11.92 5.58 -19.99
N GLN A 368 12.08 4.58 -19.14
CA GLN A 368 12.19 4.74 -17.70
C GLN A 368 13.51 4.11 -17.26
N SER A 369 14.36 4.90 -16.59
CA SER A 369 15.62 4.42 -16.03
C SER A 369 15.67 4.77 -14.55
N SER A 370 16.12 3.84 -13.74
CA SER A 370 16.27 4.01 -12.29
C SER A 370 17.63 3.47 -11.88
N PHE A 371 18.41 4.28 -11.17
CA PHE A 371 19.66 3.88 -10.56
C PHE A 371 19.55 4.05 -9.05
N ALA A 372 19.94 3.02 -8.30
CA ALA A 372 19.98 3.06 -6.84
C ALA A 372 21.35 2.62 -6.33
N SER A 373 21.87 3.32 -5.32
CA SER A 373 22.98 2.86 -4.49
C SER A 373 22.51 2.81 -3.05
N LEU A 374 22.64 1.64 -2.43
CA LEU A 374 22.02 1.28 -1.16
C LEU A 374 23.06 0.69 -0.19
N PRO A 375 24.04 1.48 0.30
CA PRO A 375 24.95 0.97 1.32
C PRO A 375 24.27 0.82 2.67
N SER A 376 24.64 -0.23 3.39
CA SER A 376 24.13 -0.58 4.70
C SER A 376 25.27 -1.07 5.59
N GLU A 377 25.25 -0.70 6.86
CA GLU A 377 26.14 -1.23 7.89
C GLU A 377 25.30 -1.64 9.09
N SER A 378 25.50 -2.87 9.58
CA SER A 378 24.78 -3.42 10.71
C SER A 378 25.76 -3.94 11.75
N ASN A 379 25.59 -3.50 12.99
CA ASN A 379 26.29 -4.04 14.14
C ASN A 379 25.27 -4.75 15.02
N TYR A 380 25.51 -6.02 15.31
CA TYR A 380 24.63 -6.86 16.11
C TYR A 380 25.41 -7.48 17.26
N ASN A 381 24.82 -7.45 18.45
CA ASN A 381 25.33 -8.21 19.58
C ASN A 381 24.18 -8.91 20.28
N SER A 382 24.39 -10.15 20.72
CA SER A 382 23.42 -10.90 21.50
C SER A 382 24.06 -11.78 22.55
N ASN A 383 23.31 -11.97 23.64
CA ASN A 383 23.57 -12.95 24.66
C ASN A 383 22.33 -13.83 24.83
N ALA A 384 22.53 -15.13 24.92
CA ALA A 384 21.48 -16.11 25.17
C ALA A 384 21.85 -17.05 26.31
N GLU A 385 20.85 -17.47 27.07
CA GLU A 385 20.93 -18.49 28.11
C GLU A 385 19.83 -19.52 27.84
N THR A 386 20.17 -20.81 27.96
CA THR A 386 19.23 -21.91 27.74
C THR A 386 19.10 -22.75 29.00
N PHE A 387 17.87 -23.03 29.44
CA PHE A 387 17.53 -23.74 30.66
C PHE A 387 16.71 -24.98 30.35
N ASP A 388 16.82 -26.04 31.16
CA ASP A 388 15.96 -27.24 31.06
C ASP A 388 14.59 -27.05 31.73
N GLU A 389 13.78 -28.12 31.81
CA GLU A 389 12.46 -28.07 32.47
C GLU A 389 12.52 -27.78 33.98
N PHE A 390 13.69 -27.92 34.61
CA PHE A 390 13.93 -27.71 36.04
C PHE A 390 14.57 -26.35 36.35
N ASP A 391 14.71 -25.48 35.34
CA ASP A 391 15.35 -24.16 35.45
C ASP A 391 16.88 -24.26 35.68
N GLU A 392 17.51 -25.38 35.29
CA GLU A 392 18.97 -25.54 35.31
C GLU A 392 19.58 -25.03 33.99
N LEU A 393 20.62 -24.19 34.11
CA LEU A 393 21.30 -23.61 32.95
C LEU A 393 22.12 -24.65 32.18
N ILE A 394 21.77 -24.90 30.92
CA ILE A 394 22.40 -25.90 30.04
C ILE A 394 23.58 -25.28 29.28
N ASN A 395 23.36 -24.10 28.68
CA ASN A 395 24.36 -23.42 27.86
C ASN A 395 24.17 -21.90 27.84
N THR A 396 25.24 -21.20 27.48
CA THR A 396 25.24 -19.76 27.22
C THR A 396 25.82 -19.48 25.84
N SER A 397 25.27 -18.51 25.11
CA SER A 397 25.79 -18.08 23.82
C SER A 397 26.01 -16.58 23.76
N THR A 398 27.16 -16.15 23.26
CA THR A 398 27.41 -14.76 22.89
C THR A 398 27.69 -14.68 21.39
N VAL A 399 27.17 -13.64 20.74
CA VAL A 399 27.39 -13.38 19.31
C VAL A 399 27.62 -11.90 19.13
N ASN A 400 28.68 -11.55 18.39
CA ASN A 400 28.94 -10.22 17.88
C ASN A 400 29.13 -10.32 16.37
N SER A 401 28.40 -9.51 15.61
CA SER A 401 28.59 -9.40 14.17
C SER A 401 28.62 -7.96 13.68
N THR A 402 29.43 -7.74 12.65
CA THR A 402 29.46 -6.52 11.86
C THR A 402 29.31 -6.89 10.41
N ASP A 403 28.26 -6.39 9.77
CA ASP A 403 27.93 -6.65 8.37
C ASP A 403 27.92 -5.34 7.59
N LYS A 404 28.72 -5.24 6.53
CA LYS A 404 28.76 -4.10 5.62
C LYS A 404 28.33 -4.56 4.25
N VAL A 405 27.35 -3.88 3.67
CA VAL A 405 26.78 -4.23 2.37
C VAL A 405 26.77 -3.00 1.48
N ALA A 406 27.25 -3.14 0.24
CA ALA A 406 27.19 -2.12 -0.78
C ALA A 406 26.42 -2.64 -1.99
N GLN A 407 25.14 -2.28 -2.08
CA GLN A 407 24.29 -2.69 -3.21
C GLN A 407 24.15 -1.56 -4.24
N LYS A 408 24.25 -1.91 -5.53
CA LYS A 408 23.98 -1.02 -6.66
C LYS A 408 22.96 -1.66 -7.59
N GLU A 409 21.93 -0.92 -7.95
CA GLU A 409 20.88 -1.36 -8.86
C GLU A 409 20.76 -0.43 -10.06
N PHE A 410 20.63 -1.01 -11.25
CA PHE A 410 20.25 -0.31 -12.46
C PHE A 410 19.05 -1.02 -13.10
N ARG A 411 17.95 -0.30 -13.21
CA ARG A 411 16.72 -0.74 -13.88
C ARG A 411 16.44 0.12 -15.09
N ASN A 412 16.18 -0.52 -16.22
CA ASN A 412 15.74 0.14 -17.43
C ASN A 412 14.49 -0.53 -17.98
N THR A 413 13.47 0.28 -18.28
CA THR A 413 12.26 -0.14 -18.97
C THR A 413 12.07 0.73 -20.20
N LEU A 414 12.01 0.09 -21.36
CA LEU A 414 11.73 0.72 -22.64
C LEU A 414 10.44 0.15 -23.22
N HIS A 415 9.49 1.03 -23.48
CA HIS A 415 8.28 0.72 -24.23
C HIS A 415 8.29 1.47 -25.56
N LEU A 416 8.30 0.71 -26.66
CA LEU A 416 8.06 1.24 -28.00
C LEU A 416 6.72 0.72 -28.49
N THR A 417 5.83 1.60 -28.91
CA THR A 417 4.51 1.20 -29.43
C THR A 417 4.22 1.92 -30.73
N LYS A 418 3.97 1.15 -31.80
CA LYS A 418 3.55 1.65 -33.11
C LYS A 418 2.12 1.19 -33.40
N LYS A 419 1.18 2.13 -33.50
CA LYS A 419 -0.16 1.88 -34.02
C LYS A 419 -0.11 1.58 -35.51
N ILE A 420 -0.90 0.62 -35.96
CA ILE A 420 -1.04 0.23 -37.36
C ILE A 420 -2.50 0.48 -37.79
N GLY A 421 -2.71 1.45 -38.68
CA GLY A 421 -4.04 1.86 -39.11
C GLY A 421 -4.94 2.37 -37.97
N GLU A 422 -6.24 2.46 -38.23
CA GLU A 422 -7.21 3.09 -37.31
C GLU A 422 -8.07 2.10 -36.51
N GLN A 423 -7.87 0.80 -36.74
CA GLN A 423 -8.75 -0.26 -36.20
C GLN A 423 -8.31 -0.78 -34.83
N GLY A 424 -7.28 -0.18 -34.22
CA GLY A 424 -6.74 -0.56 -32.91
C GLY A 424 -5.63 -1.62 -32.96
N ALA A 425 -5.05 -1.87 -34.14
CA ALA A 425 -3.87 -2.72 -34.28
C ALA A 425 -2.62 -1.97 -33.82
N PHE A 426 -1.66 -2.69 -33.24
CA PHE A 426 -0.37 -2.13 -32.89
C PHE A 426 0.71 -3.21 -32.82
N VAL A 427 1.96 -2.77 -32.90
CA VAL A 427 3.14 -3.52 -32.51
C VAL A 427 3.75 -2.85 -31.30
N LYS A 428 4.07 -3.63 -30.27
CA LYS A 428 4.68 -3.16 -29.04
C LYS A 428 5.92 -3.98 -28.75
N LEU A 429 7.03 -3.29 -28.48
CA LEU A 429 8.24 -3.86 -27.89
C LEU A 429 8.32 -3.36 -26.46
N THR A 430 8.55 -4.28 -25.53
CA THR A 430 8.90 -4.01 -24.14
C THR A 430 10.24 -4.63 -23.85
N LEU A 431 11.16 -3.85 -23.32
CA LEU A 431 12.46 -4.31 -22.83
C LEU A 431 12.56 -3.88 -21.38
N ASN A 432 12.74 -4.85 -20.49
CA ASN A 432 13.08 -4.62 -19.10
C ASN A 432 14.48 -5.20 -18.84
N GLN A 433 15.34 -4.40 -18.26
CA GLN A 433 16.68 -4.80 -17.82
C GLN A 433 16.79 -4.47 -16.33
N ASN A 434 17.27 -5.41 -15.54
CA ASN A 434 17.61 -5.21 -14.14
C ASN A 434 18.99 -5.80 -13.88
N LEU A 435 19.92 -4.95 -13.45
CA LEU A 435 21.24 -5.32 -12.95
C LEU A 435 21.29 -4.96 -11.47
N ARG A 436 21.69 -5.90 -10.63
CA ARG A 436 21.95 -5.69 -9.22
C ARG A 436 23.29 -6.32 -8.87
N ASN A 437 24.17 -5.51 -8.31
CA ASN A 437 25.43 -5.96 -7.73
C ASN A 437 25.37 -5.73 -6.24
N LEU A 438 25.89 -6.67 -5.46
CA LEU A 438 25.98 -6.59 -4.02
C LEU A 438 27.36 -7.08 -3.61
N ASP A 439 28.11 -6.18 -2.97
CA ASP A 439 29.38 -6.51 -2.33
C ASP A 439 29.13 -6.50 -0.81
N SER A 440 29.62 -7.49 -0.06
CA SER A 440 29.49 -7.48 1.39
C SER A 440 30.65 -8.11 2.16
N ASP A 441 31.01 -7.45 3.25
CA ASP A 441 31.96 -7.92 4.25
C ASP A 441 31.21 -8.22 5.55
N ALA A 442 31.37 -9.42 6.10
CA ALA A 442 30.77 -9.81 7.37
C ALA A 442 31.82 -10.39 8.32
N PHE A 443 31.84 -9.87 9.55
CA PHE A 443 32.64 -10.40 10.65
C PHE A 443 31.70 -10.99 11.69
N VAL A 444 31.96 -12.23 12.10
CA VAL A 444 31.18 -12.91 13.14
C VAL A 444 32.11 -13.52 14.17
N ALA A 445 31.95 -13.12 15.42
CA ALA A 445 32.56 -13.75 16.58
C ALA A 445 31.44 -14.30 17.47
N SER A 446 31.39 -15.61 17.65
CA SER A 446 30.43 -16.27 18.53
C SER A 446 31.07 -17.32 19.41
N GLU A 447 30.55 -17.42 20.63
CA GLU A 447 30.95 -18.38 21.65
C GLU A 447 29.69 -19.08 22.16
N LEU A 448 29.73 -20.41 22.22
CA LEU A 448 28.69 -21.24 22.83
C LEU A 448 29.37 -22.15 23.86
N LEU A 449 29.02 -21.95 25.13
CA LEU A 449 29.59 -22.68 26.26
C LEU A 449 28.57 -23.69 26.79
N PHE A 450 28.97 -24.94 26.91
CA PHE A 450 28.14 -26.00 27.51
C PHE A 450 28.55 -26.21 28.98
N LEU A 451 27.58 -26.14 29.90
CA LEU A 451 27.87 -26.18 31.34
C LEU A 451 27.67 -27.56 31.95
N ASN A 452 26.64 -28.29 31.47
CA ASN A 452 26.19 -29.55 32.05
C ASN A 452 26.23 -30.74 31.07
N SER A 453 26.88 -30.58 29.91
CA SER A 453 27.07 -31.67 28.94
C SER A 453 28.55 -32.02 28.76
N ASN A 454 28.82 -33.21 28.22
CA ASN A 454 30.17 -33.60 27.79
C ASN A 454 30.52 -33.04 26.38
N SER A 455 29.76 -32.04 25.90
CA SER A 455 29.97 -31.43 24.59
C SER A 455 31.08 -30.39 24.67
N ASP A 456 31.91 -30.31 23.64
CA ASP A 456 32.95 -29.29 23.55
C ASP A 456 32.34 -27.91 23.29
N ASP A 457 32.92 -26.87 23.90
CA ASP A 457 32.58 -25.48 23.64
C ASP A 457 32.84 -25.12 22.17
N ILE A 458 31.96 -24.31 21.58
CA ILE A 458 32.07 -23.89 20.18
C ILE A 458 32.49 -22.42 20.13
N LEU A 459 33.72 -22.20 19.67
CA LEU A 459 34.26 -20.88 19.38
C LEU A 459 34.34 -20.68 17.87
N ARG A 460 33.71 -19.62 17.37
CA ARG A 460 33.71 -19.27 15.95
C ARG A 460 34.13 -17.82 15.78
N ASN A 461 35.17 -17.60 14.99
CA ASN A 461 35.65 -16.27 14.64
C ASN A 461 35.92 -16.27 13.13
N GLN A 462 35.06 -15.60 12.38
CA GLN A 462 35.02 -15.69 10.92
C GLN A 462 34.92 -14.34 10.24
N PHE A 463 35.56 -14.27 9.08
CA PHE A 463 35.36 -13.24 8.08
C PHE A 463 34.71 -13.87 6.84
N THR A 464 33.68 -13.23 6.30
CA THR A 464 33.02 -13.63 5.07
C THR A 464 33.03 -12.45 4.10
N ASP A 465 33.56 -12.69 2.91
CA ASP A 465 33.49 -11.78 1.75
C ASP A 465 32.47 -12.35 0.76
N THR A 466 31.66 -11.50 0.14
CA THR A 466 30.65 -11.92 -0.83
C THR A 466 30.49 -10.90 -1.95
N ASP A 467 30.59 -11.37 -3.19
CA ASP A 467 30.27 -10.62 -4.43
C ASP A 467 29.15 -11.35 -5.17
N ASP A 468 27.98 -10.71 -5.20
CA ASP A 468 26.79 -11.19 -5.87
C ASP A 468 26.43 -10.28 -7.06
N MET A 469 26.23 -10.87 -8.24
CA MET A 469 25.68 -10.18 -9.40
C MET A 469 24.42 -10.88 -9.93
N ASN A 470 23.32 -10.14 -10.00
CA ASN A 470 22.11 -10.53 -10.71
C ASN A 470 21.94 -9.67 -11.97
N LEU A 471 21.91 -10.30 -13.14
CA LEU A 471 21.55 -9.66 -14.40
C LEU A 471 20.33 -10.35 -14.99
N SER A 472 19.25 -9.59 -15.18
CA SER A 472 18.02 -10.08 -15.79
C SER A 472 17.55 -9.20 -16.95
N PHE A 473 17.08 -9.87 -18.00
CA PHE A 473 16.46 -9.29 -19.18
C PHE A 473 15.10 -9.93 -19.39
N ASP A 474 14.08 -9.11 -19.60
CA ASP A 474 12.74 -9.53 -20.01
C ASP A 474 12.35 -8.71 -21.24
N THR A 475 12.26 -9.38 -22.39
CA THR A 475 11.93 -8.75 -23.67
C THR A 475 10.63 -9.33 -24.20
N GLY A 476 9.62 -8.49 -24.37
CA GLY A 476 8.31 -8.86 -24.88
C GLY A 476 8.00 -8.16 -26.20
N ILE A 477 7.58 -8.92 -27.21
CA ILE A 477 7.02 -8.37 -28.44
C ILE A 477 5.56 -8.78 -28.54
N THR A 478 4.68 -7.79 -28.75
CA THR A 478 3.24 -7.99 -28.92
C THR A 478 2.80 -7.47 -30.28
N PHE A 479 2.14 -8.32 -31.05
CA PHE A 479 1.44 -7.97 -32.28
C PHE A 479 -0.07 -8.10 -32.05
N ARG A 480 -0.79 -6.98 -32.04
CA ARG A 480 -2.25 -6.97 -31.91
C ARG A 480 -2.92 -6.84 -33.28
N VAL A 481 -3.80 -7.79 -33.60
CA VAL A 481 -4.62 -7.79 -34.81
C VAL A 481 -6.11 -7.67 -34.45
N PRO A 482 -6.85 -6.70 -35.00
CA PRO A 482 -8.30 -6.61 -34.82
C PRO A 482 -9.02 -7.60 -35.75
N ILE A 483 -9.79 -8.53 -35.18
CA ILE A 483 -10.68 -9.43 -35.94
C ILE A 483 -12.00 -8.71 -36.25
N PHE A 484 -12.56 -8.02 -35.25
CA PHE A 484 -13.70 -7.14 -35.42
C PHE A 484 -13.35 -5.74 -34.91
N LYS A 485 -13.54 -4.74 -35.77
CA LYS A 485 -13.16 -3.34 -35.52
C LYS A 485 -13.53 -2.93 -34.09
N LYS A 486 -12.51 -2.57 -33.31
CA LYS A 486 -12.62 -2.01 -31.96
C LYS A 486 -13.35 -2.88 -30.92
N LYS A 487 -13.57 -4.18 -31.20
CA LYS A 487 -14.29 -5.11 -30.31
C LYS A 487 -13.55 -6.40 -30.02
N ILE A 488 -13.00 -7.06 -31.03
CA ILE A 488 -12.32 -8.35 -30.87
C ILE A 488 -10.91 -8.23 -31.42
N PHE A 489 -9.94 -8.58 -30.59
CA PHE A 489 -8.53 -8.53 -30.91
C PHE A 489 -7.86 -9.85 -30.57
N VAL A 490 -6.87 -10.22 -31.36
CA VAL A 490 -5.94 -11.31 -31.05
C VAL A 490 -4.56 -10.70 -30.89
N ASP A 491 -3.91 -10.98 -29.78
CA ASP A 491 -2.53 -10.59 -29.53
C ASP A 491 -1.66 -11.83 -29.66
N VAL A 492 -0.70 -11.81 -30.57
CA VAL A 492 0.39 -12.77 -30.62
C VAL A 492 1.55 -12.15 -29.86
N ASN A 493 1.99 -12.83 -28.80
CA ASN A 493 3.08 -12.35 -27.95
C ASN A 493 4.24 -13.35 -27.98
N TYR A 494 5.44 -12.83 -27.85
CA TYR A 494 6.63 -13.61 -27.57
C TYR A 494 7.42 -12.89 -26.49
N ASN A 495 7.60 -13.56 -25.34
CA ASN A 495 8.44 -13.07 -24.26
C ASN A 495 9.69 -13.93 -24.15
N TYR A 496 10.85 -13.29 -24.10
CA TYR A 496 12.13 -13.90 -23.81
C TYR A 496 12.63 -13.38 -22.47
N PHE A 497 12.89 -14.29 -21.55
CA PHE A 497 13.41 -14.01 -20.22
C PHE A 497 14.78 -14.67 -20.08
N SER A 498 15.74 -13.94 -19.52
CA SER A 498 17.05 -14.47 -19.16
C SER A 498 17.48 -13.85 -17.85
N GLN A 499 17.87 -14.68 -16.89
CA GLN A 499 18.48 -14.28 -15.64
C GLN A 499 19.78 -15.04 -15.44
N LYS A 500 20.81 -14.31 -15.03
CA LYS A 500 22.11 -14.83 -14.60
C LYS A 500 22.35 -14.33 -13.18
N ASP A 501 22.55 -15.26 -12.26
CA ASP A 501 22.99 -14.98 -10.89
C ASP A 501 24.40 -15.53 -10.74
N GLU A 502 25.36 -14.68 -10.39
CA GLU A 502 26.70 -15.07 -9.97
C GLU A 502 26.82 -14.72 -8.49
N SER A 503 27.47 -15.59 -7.72
CA SER A 503 27.70 -15.42 -6.29
C SER A 503 29.01 -16.09 -5.93
N ASP A 504 29.97 -15.28 -5.53
CA ASP A 504 31.22 -15.72 -4.93
C ASP A 504 31.16 -15.36 -3.45
N LYS A 505 31.28 -16.37 -2.60
CA LYS A 505 31.29 -16.24 -1.14
C LYS A 505 32.50 -16.97 -0.60
N ALA A 506 33.43 -16.22 -0.02
CA ALA A 506 34.62 -16.75 0.61
C ALA A 506 34.55 -16.57 2.12
N VAL A 507 34.65 -17.67 2.87
CA VAL A 507 34.65 -17.69 4.34
C VAL A 507 36.03 -18.07 4.85
N PHE A 508 36.56 -17.27 5.78
CA PHE A 508 37.87 -17.48 6.39
C PHE A 508 37.71 -17.55 7.91
N ASP A 509 38.23 -18.64 8.49
CA ASP A 509 38.38 -18.79 9.94
C ASP A 509 39.63 -18.03 10.43
N PHE A 510 39.60 -17.59 11.69
CA PHE A 510 40.71 -16.90 12.32
C PHE A 510 41.87 -17.85 12.64
N ASN A 511 43.05 -17.57 12.08
CA ASN A 511 44.27 -18.32 12.36
C ASN A 511 45.03 -17.71 13.55
N SER A 512 45.10 -18.44 14.66
CA SER A 512 45.77 -17.97 15.89
C SER A 512 47.29 -17.79 15.74
N ASN A 513 47.94 -18.48 14.80
CA ASN A 513 49.39 -18.36 14.57
C ASN A 513 49.74 -17.13 13.75
N GLN A 514 48.93 -16.81 12.74
CA GLN A 514 49.14 -15.67 11.83
C GLN A 514 48.45 -14.38 12.31
N GLN A 515 47.53 -14.48 13.29
CA GLN A 515 46.73 -13.37 13.82
C GLN A 515 45.88 -12.70 12.73
N THR A 516 45.39 -13.49 11.77
CA THR A 516 44.65 -13.03 10.59
C THR A 516 43.54 -14.02 10.22
N PHE A 517 42.52 -13.57 9.51
CA PHE A 517 41.55 -14.44 8.84
C PHE A 517 42.17 -15.01 7.56
N SER A 518 42.85 -16.14 7.69
CA SER A 518 43.62 -16.75 6.60
C SER A 518 43.26 -18.22 6.35
N ASP A 519 42.52 -18.85 7.26
CA ASP A 519 42.17 -20.26 7.14
C ASP A 519 40.90 -20.38 6.30
N PHE A 520 41.08 -20.63 5.00
CA PHE A 520 39.96 -20.74 4.06
C PHE A 520 39.05 -21.92 4.42
N ASN A 521 37.77 -21.63 4.67
CA ASN A 521 36.77 -22.62 5.01
C ASN A 521 36.02 -23.07 3.76
N ASN A 522 36.49 -24.17 3.17
CA ASN A 522 35.90 -24.73 1.95
C ASN A 522 34.44 -25.22 2.12
N MET A 523 34.02 -25.55 3.35
CA MET A 523 32.64 -26.02 3.58
C MET A 523 31.62 -24.88 3.60
N LEU A 524 32.02 -23.71 4.09
CA LEU A 524 31.16 -22.53 4.23
C LEU A 524 31.25 -21.53 3.06
N SER A 525 32.25 -21.74 2.18
CA SER A 525 32.46 -20.96 0.95
C SER A 525 31.70 -21.55 -0.25
N SER A 526 31.37 -20.70 -1.23
CA SER A 526 30.67 -21.10 -2.45
C SER A 526 31.01 -20.20 -3.63
N ASP A 527 31.19 -20.76 -4.82
CA ASP A 527 31.29 -20.01 -6.08
C ASP A 527 30.28 -20.63 -7.05
N PHE A 528 29.15 -19.95 -7.27
CA PHE A 528 28.09 -20.44 -8.14
C PHE A 528 27.67 -19.45 -9.22
N THR A 529 27.41 -20.00 -10.41
CA THR A 529 26.74 -19.32 -11.52
C THR A 529 25.44 -20.03 -11.84
N ASN A 530 24.32 -19.35 -11.68
CA ASN A 530 22.99 -19.83 -12.03
C ASN A 530 22.49 -19.12 -13.28
N ARG A 531 21.94 -19.89 -14.22
CA ARG A 531 21.29 -19.35 -15.42
C ARG A 531 19.88 -19.87 -15.52
N ASN A 532 18.97 -18.95 -15.81
CA ASN A 532 17.56 -19.23 -15.95
C ASN A 532 17.04 -18.53 -17.19
N ILE A 533 16.78 -19.30 -18.24
CA ILE A 533 16.37 -18.80 -19.55
C ILE A 533 14.99 -19.35 -19.86
N ALA A 534 14.07 -18.50 -20.31
CA ALA A 534 12.75 -18.89 -20.73
C ALA A 534 12.30 -18.21 -22.01
N SER A 535 11.68 -18.98 -22.91
CA SER A 535 11.02 -18.49 -24.11
C SER A 535 9.53 -18.81 -24.02
N VAL A 536 8.69 -17.79 -24.15
CA VAL A 536 7.24 -17.88 -23.91
C VAL A 536 6.47 -17.30 -25.09
N PRO A 537 6.20 -18.11 -26.14
CA PRO A 537 5.14 -17.80 -27.09
C PRO A 537 3.76 -17.81 -26.41
N SER A 538 2.95 -16.81 -26.73
CA SER A 538 1.60 -16.66 -26.17
C SER A 538 0.59 -16.18 -27.19
N VAL A 539 -0.66 -16.57 -26.98
CA VAL A 539 -1.82 -16.03 -27.74
C VAL A 539 -2.87 -15.53 -26.77
N LYS A 540 -3.28 -14.27 -26.94
CA LYS A 540 -4.31 -13.62 -26.14
C LYS A 540 -5.51 -13.23 -26.99
N PHE A 541 -6.67 -13.77 -26.66
CA PHE A 541 -7.95 -13.34 -27.21
C PHE A 541 -8.51 -12.24 -26.32
N ASN A 542 -8.88 -11.10 -26.91
CA ASN A 542 -9.46 -9.97 -26.21
C ASN A 542 -10.83 -9.62 -26.79
N TYR A 543 -11.82 -9.47 -25.93
CA TYR A 543 -13.15 -8.94 -26.26
C TYR A 543 -13.42 -7.68 -25.44
N ARG A 544 -13.79 -6.59 -26.10
CA ARG A 544 -14.05 -5.31 -25.46
C ARG A 544 -15.25 -4.59 -26.04
N ASN A 545 -16.12 -4.11 -25.16
CA ASN A 545 -17.13 -3.11 -25.46
C ASN A 545 -17.35 -2.18 -24.24
N LYS A 546 -18.38 -1.32 -24.26
CA LYS A 546 -18.64 -0.36 -23.17
C LYS A 546 -18.99 -1.03 -21.82
N LYS A 547 -19.55 -2.25 -21.84
CA LYS A 547 -20.01 -3.00 -20.65
C LYS A 547 -19.12 -4.19 -20.29
N ILE A 548 -18.57 -4.89 -21.27
CA ILE A 548 -17.82 -6.13 -21.08
C ILE A 548 -16.38 -5.91 -21.55
N ASN A 549 -15.44 -6.38 -20.72
CA ASN A 549 -14.06 -6.60 -21.10
C ASN A 549 -13.71 -8.03 -20.72
N ALA A 550 -13.29 -8.85 -21.66
CA ALA A 550 -12.87 -10.21 -21.39
C ALA A 550 -11.58 -10.49 -22.13
N PHE A 551 -10.71 -11.29 -21.53
CA PHE A 551 -9.56 -11.84 -22.22
C PHE A 551 -9.31 -13.27 -21.79
N PHE A 552 -8.64 -14.02 -22.67
CA PHE A 552 -8.10 -15.33 -22.38
C PHE A 552 -6.73 -15.46 -23.04
N ASN A 553 -5.72 -15.76 -22.26
CA ASN A 553 -4.33 -15.87 -22.65
C ASN A 553 -3.85 -17.31 -22.45
N LEU A 554 -3.13 -17.82 -23.44
CA LEU A 554 -2.46 -19.12 -23.39
C LEU A 554 -0.96 -18.89 -23.56
N ASP A 555 -0.18 -19.47 -22.67
CA ASP A 555 1.28 -19.37 -22.65
C ASP A 555 1.88 -20.78 -22.70
N TYR A 556 2.85 -20.99 -23.58
CA TYR A 556 3.69 -22.18 -23.59
C TYR A 556 5.13 -21.78 -23.30
N THR A 557 5.69 -22.22 -22.18
CA THR A 557 6.99 -21.81 -21.68
C THR A 557 8.01 -22.91 -21.86
N PHE A 558 9.06 -22.63 -22.62
CA PHE A 558 10.28 -23.43 -22.68
C PHE A 558 11.27 -22.82 -21.71
N ARG A 559 11.65 -23.51 -20.64
CA ARG A 559 12.56 -22.98 -19.62
C ARG A 559 13.71 -23.91 -19.35
N THR A 560 14.91 -23.36 -19.21
CA THR A 560 16.11 -24.10 -18.81
C THR A 560 16.74 -23.43 -17.60
N LEU A 561 17.04 -24.24 -16.58
CA LEU A 561 17.80 -23.88 -15.40
C LEU A 561 19.15 -24.58 -15.44
N GLU A 562 20.21 -23.82 -15.23
CA GLU A 562 21.58 -24.30 -15.15
C GLU A 562 22.21 -23.76 -13.87
N ASN A 563 23.03 -24.58 -13.24
CA ASN A 563 23.91 -24.20 -12.15
C ASN A 563 25.28 -24.81 -12.38
N GLU A 564 26.28 -23.96 -12.22
CA GLU A 564 27.70 -24.29 -12.26
C GLU A 564 28.28 -23.88 -10.90
N ASP A 565 28.77 -24.84 -10.11
CA ASP A 565 29.55 -24.63 -8.89
C ASP A 565 31.03 -24.90 -9.23
N GLN A 566 31.87 -23.86 -9.15
CA GLN A 566 33.29 -23.98 -9.52
C GLN A 566 34.12 -24.72 -8.46
N LEU A 567 33.72 -24.64 -7.18
CA LEU A 567 34.38 -25.34 -6.09
C LEU A 567 34.05 -26.84 -6.12
N ARG A 568 32.86 -27.19 -6.61
CA ARG A 568 32.34 -28.57 -6.64
C ARG A 568 31.67 -28.88 -7.99
N PRO A 569 32.42 -29.01 -9.09
CA PRO A 569 31.87 -29.21 -10.44
C PRO A 569 30.97 -30.44 -10.60
N GLU A 570 31.15 -31.45 -9.74
CA GLU A 570 30.30 -32.65 -9.69
C GLU A 570 28.84 -32.36 -9.30
N LEU A 571 28.55 -31.18 -8.75
CA LEU A 571 27.22 -30.74 -8.33
C LEU A 571 26.45 -29.98 -9.42
N ASN A 572 27.08 -29.74 -10.57
CA ASN A 572 26.48 -28.99 -11.67
C ASN A 572 25.20 -29.67 -12.15
N ILE A 573 24.14 -28.88 -12.33
CA ILE A 573 22.83 -29.38 -12.73
C ILE A 573 22.26 -28.55 -13.87
N LYS A 574 21.68 -29.24 -14.86
CA LYS A 574 20.91 -28.63 -15.94
C LYS A 574 19.54 -29.31 -16.05
N ARG A 575 18.47 -28.51 -16.00
CA ARG A 575 17.08 -28.97 -16.08
C ARG A 575 16.31 -28.13 -17.06
N SER A 576 15.54 -28.80 -17.93
CA SER A 576 14.61 -28.14 -18.84
C SER A 576 13.18 -28.52 -18.50
N PHE A 577 12.29 -27.56 -18.62
CA PHE A 577 10.86 -27.68 -18.31
C PHE A 577 10.04 -27.12 -19.46
N ASP A 578 9.03 -27.89 -19.86
CA ASP A 578 7.98 -27.48 -20.78
C ASP A 578 6.70 -27.26 -20.00
N ILE A 579 6.22 -26.02 -19.98
CA ILE A 579 5.16 -25.59 -19.06
C ILE A 579 4.03 -24.93 -19.85
N PHE A 580 2.82 -25.44 -19.69
CA PHE A 580 1.61 -24.80 -20.20
C PHE A 580 0.91 -24.03 -19.10
N THR A 581 0.61 -22.75 -19.34
CA THR A 581 -0.15 -21.89 -18.42
C THR A 581 -1.23 -21.12 -19.16
N TYR A 582 -2.22 -20.64 -18.41
CA TYR A 582 -3.30 -19.84 -18.97
C TYR A 582 -3.78 -18.80 -17.97
N SER A 583 -4.31 -17.70 -18.49
CA SER A 583 -5.00 -16.72 -17.67
C SER A 583 -6.25 -16.20 -18.37
N GLY A 584 -7.31 -15.97 -17.60
CA GLY A 584 -8.57 -15.45 -18.10
C GLY A 584 -9.06 -14.34 -17.19
N GLY A 585 -9.59 -13.28 -17.78
CA GLY A 585 -10.20 -12.18 -17.05
C GLY A 585 -11.51 -11.78 -17.66
N PHE A 586 -12.48 -11.45 -16.82
CA PHE A 586 -13.80 -10.99 -17.22
C PHE A 586 -14.22 -9.84 -16.32
N ARG A 587 -14.56 -8.71 -16.94
CA ARG A 587 -15.11 -7.53 -16.29
C ARG A 587 -16.44 -7.19 -16.91
N TYR A 588 -17.46 -7.06 -16.07
CA TYR A 588 -18.78 -6.59 -16.45
C TYR A 588 -19.17 -5.34 -15.67
N ARG A 589 -19.34 -4.23 -16.39
CA ARG A 589 -19.83 -2.96 -15.88
C ARG A 589 -21.36 -2.96 -15.95
N VAL A 590 -22.00 -3.27 -14.82
CA VAL A 590 -23.46 -3.27 -14.66
C VAL A 590 -24.03 -1.86 -14.92
N ASN A 591 -23.37 -0.84 -14.37
CA ASN A 591 -23.64 0.59 -14.58
C ASN A 591 -22.38 1.42 -14.26
N ARG A 592 -22.42 2.75 -14.38
CA ARG A 592 -21.24 3.63 -14.12
C ARG A 592 -20.66 3.52 -12.69
N ARG A 593 -21.40 2.93 -11.76
CA ARG A 593 -21.06 2.84 -10.32
C ARG A 593 -20.73 1.44 -9.85
N SER A 594 -21.03 0.41 -10.66
CA SER A 594 -21.01 -0.99 -10.24
C SER A 594 -20.28 -1.84 -11.26
N VAL A 595 -19.27 -2.56 -10.79
CA VAL A 595 -18.39 -3.40 -11.62
C VAL A 595 -18.27 -4.76 -10.96
N PHE A 596 -18.42 -5.80 -11.78
CA PHE A 596 -18.12 -7.18 -11.45
C PHE A 596 -16.84 -7.57 -12.19
N ASN A 597 -15.90 -8.20 -11.50
CA ASN A 597 -14.72 -8.80 -12.10
C ASN A 597 -14.64 -10.26 -11.68
N ALA A 598 -14.15 -11.10 -12.58
CA ALA A 598 -13.78 -12.47 -12.33
C ALA A 598 -12.49 -12.77 -13.09
N GLY A 599 -11.68 -13.66 -12.54
CA GLY A 599 -10.48 -14.13 -13.23
C GLY A 599 -10.02 -15.48 -12.75
N VAL A 600 -9.30 -16.14 -13.65
CA VAL A 600 -8.66 -17.44 -13.44
C VAL A 600 -7.22 -17.35 -13.93
N GLN A 601 -6.32 -18.04 -13.23
CA GLN A 601 -4.93 -18.13 -13.62
C GLN A 601 -4.38 -19.48 -13.20
N LEU A 602 -3.78 -20.20 -14.15
CA LEU A 602 -2.84 -21.27 -13.87
C LEU A 602 -1.44 -20.69 -14.00
N SER A 603 -0.67 -20.76 -12.91
CA SER A 603 0.73 -20.36 -12.87
C SER A 603 1.57 -21.55 -12.44
N ASN A 604 2.85 -21.55 -12.80
CA ASN A 604 3.78 -22.59 -12.45
C ASN A 604 4.96 -22.00 -11.67
N MET A 605 5.34 -22.65 -10.56
CA MET A 605 6.48 -22.29 -9.74
C MET A 605 7.48 -23.44 -9.80
N ILE A 606 8.64 -23.18 -10.40
CA ILE A 606 9.74 -24.15 -10.42
C ILE A 606 10.35 -24.30 -9.02
N PRO A 607 10.90 -25.48 -8.68
CA PRO A 607 11.69 -25.63 -7.46
C PRO A 607 12.90 -24.69 -7.49
N SER A 608 13.32 -24.19 -6.33
CA SER A 608 14.58 -23.45 -6.27
C SER A 608 15.74 -24.37 -6.62
N LEU A 609 16.84 -23.79 -7.06
CA LEU A 609 18.02 -24.57 -7.37
C LEU A 609 18.56 -25.32 -6.14
N SER A 610 18.60 -24.68 -4.98
CA SER A 610 18.96 -25.32 -3.70
C SER A 610 18.05 -26.50 -3.34
N GLN A 611 16.79 -26.50 -3.76
CA GLN A 611 15.89 -27.64 -3.59
C GLN A 611 16.19 -28.78 -4.56
N LEU A 612 16.84 -28.52 -5.69
CA LEU A 612 17.19 -29.52 -6.72
C LEU A 612 18.60 -30.10 -6.54
N GLN A 613 19.52 -29.33 -5.96
CA GLN A 613 20.91 -29.70 -5.79
C GLN A 613 21.06 -30.86 -4.78
N THR A 614 21.81 -31.90 -5.15
CA THR A 614 21.95 -33.11 -4.31
C THR A 614 23.03 -33.01 -3.25
N PHE A 615 23.73 -31.87 -3.17
CA PHE A 615 24.76 -31.65 -2.17
C PHE A 615 24.16 -31.55 -0.78
N THR A 616 24.98 -31.93 0.18
CA THR A 616 24.64 -31.90 1.60
C THR A 616 25.15 -30.59 2.18
N ASP A 617 24.25 -29.66 2.50
CA ASP A 617 24.58 -28.46 3.23
C ASP A 617 24.78 -28.82 4.71
N VAL A 618 26.00 -28.58 5.21
CA VAL A 618 26.42 -28.83 6.59
C VAL A 618 26.80 -27.53 7.31
N THR A 619 26.35 -26.38 6.80
CA THR A 619 26.55 -25.06 7.43
C THR A 619 26.06 -25.06 8.89
N ASP A 620 25.00 -25.82 9.16
CA ASP A 620 24.54 -26.18 10.50
C ASP A 620 24.74 -27.69 10.71
N PRO A 621 25.74 -28.12 11.50
CA PRO A 621 26.01 -29.53 11.75
C PRO A 621 24.85 -30.30 12.41
N LEU A 622 23.93 -29.61 13.09
CA LEU A 622 22.76 -30.21 13.72
C LEU A 622 21.56 -30.28 12.77
N ASN A 623 21.61 -29.59 11.62
CA ASN A 623 20.57 -29.61 10.61
C ASN A 623 21.17 -29.70 9.19
N ILE A 624 21.33 -30.93 8.76
CA ILE A 624 21.87 -31.30 7.46
C ILE A 624 20.77 -31.19 6.40
N VAL A 625 20.98 -30.41 5.33
CA VAL A 625 19.99 -30.22 4.25
C VAL A 625 20.48 -30.84 2.95
N ARG A 626 19.65 -31.66 2.31
CA ARG A 626 19.94 -32.29 1.01
C ARG A 626 18.79 -32.09 0.03
N GLY A 627 19.06 -31.46 -1.12
CA GLY A 627 18.06 -31.26 -2.16
C GLY A 627 17.66 -32.55 -2.89
N ASN A 628 16.56 -32.47 -3.63
CA ASN A 628 15.97 -33.56 -4.38
C ASN A 628 15.90 -33.22 -5.87
N PRO A 629 16.69 -33.88 -6.73
CA PRO A 629 16.77 -33.55 -8.15
C PRO A 629 15.52 -33.98 -8.93
N ASN A 630 14.62 -34.76 -8.33
CA ASN A 630 13.40 -35.26 -8.95
C ASN A 630 12.18 -34.36 -8.72
N LEU A 631 12.35 -33.20 -8.09
CA LEU A 631 11.24 -32.30 -7.84
C LEU A 631 10.64 -31.79 -9.15
N GLN A 632 9.32 -31.84 -9.21
CA GLN A 632 8.53 -31.28 -10.30
C GLN A 632 8.13 -29.84 -9.98
N PRO A 633 7.89 -29.00 -11.01
CA PRO A 633 7.32 -27.69 -10.81
C PRO A 633 5.91 -27.74 -10.20
N GLN A 634 5.66 -26.84 -9.25
CA GLN A 634 4.37 -26.66 -8.60
C GLN A 634 3.39 -25.95 -9.54
N ASN A 635 2.18 -26.49 -9.66
CA ASN A 635 1.07 -25.84 -10.35
C ASN A 635 0.19 -25.10 -9.34
N ARG A 636 -0.01 -23.81 -9.55
CA ARG A 636 -0.89 -22.96 -8.73
C ARG A 636 -2.07 -22.48 -9.55
N TYR A 637 -3.26 -22.89 -9.14
CA TYR A 637 -4.54 -22.44 -9.69
C TYR A 637 -5.11 -21.34 -8.82
N ALA A 638 -5.30 -20.15 -9.38
CA ALA A 638 -5.88 -19.01 -8.70
C ALA A 638 -7.19 -18.58 -9.36
N PHE A 639 -8.23 -18.44 -8.57
CA PHE A 639 -9.53 -17.92 -8.99
C PHE A 639 -9.87 -16.72 -8.14
N HIS A 640 -10.42 -15.67 -8.74
CA HIS A 640 -10.96 -14.55 -7.99
C HIS A 640 -12.24 -14.04 -8.60
N VAL A 641 -13.12 -13.53 -7.74
CA VAL A 641 -14.32 -12.81 -8.10
C VAL A 641 -14.41 -11.61 -7.19
N ASP A 642 -14.66 -10.43 -7.75
CA ASP A 642 -15.00 -9.25 -6.97
C ASP A 642 -16.19 -8.50 -7.54
N TYR A 643 -16.97 -7.94 -6.63
CA TYR A 643 -18.05 -7.04 -6.96
C TYR A 643 -17.85 -5.76 -6.18
N ARG A 644 -17.98 -4.64 -6.88
CA ARG A 644 -17.89 -3.33 -6.25
C ARG A 644 -19.02 -2.45 -6.73
N THR A 645 -19.64 -1.73 -5.81
CA THR A 645 -20.60 -0.69 -6.11
C THR A 645 -20.43 0.48 -5.17
N ASN A 646 -20.49 1.69 -5.70
CA ASN A 646 -20.46 2.89 -4.87
C ASN A 646 -21.52 3.89 -5.32
N ASN A 647 -22.42 4.22 -4.41
CA ASN A 647 -23.44 5.22 -4.60
C ASN A 647 -23.18 6.44 -3.70
N PHE A 648 -22.26 7.28 -4.14
CA PHE A 648 -21.90 8.55 -3.49
C PHE A 648 -23.13 9.40 -3.08
N LYS A 649 -24.21 9.42 -3.89
CA LYS A 649 -25.46 10.16 -3.58
C LYS A 649 -26.16 9.59 -2.35
N LYS A 650 -26.34 8.26 -2.31
CA LYS A 650 -27.02 7.57 -1.21
C LYS A 650 -26.06 7.29 -0.04
N GLY A 651 -24.80 7.73 -0.16
CA GLY A 651 -23.77 7.59 0.86
C GLY A 651 -23.51 6.13 1.22
N TYR A 652 -23.49 5.20 0.27
CA TYR A 652 -23.12 3.83 0.59
C TYR A 652 -22.22 3.24 -0.48
N GLY A 653 -21.37 2.32 -0.05
CA GLY A 653 -20.60 1.47 -0.94
C GLY A 653 -20.56 0.04 -0.40
N LEU A 654 -20.34 -0.88 -1.33
CA LEU A 654 -20.12 -2.29 -1.05
C LEU A 654 -18.96 -2.72 -1.94
N PHE A 655 -17.99 -3.39 -1.33
CA PHE A 655 -16.95 -4.13 -2.02
C PHE A 655 -16.93 -5.54 -1.43
N GLY A 656 -16.97 -6.54 -2.31
CA GLY A 656 -16.83 -7.95 -1.95
C GLY A 656 -15.80 -8.60 -2.84
N LYS A 657 -14.92 -9.41 -2.26
CA LYS A 657 -13.90 -10.19 -2.98
C LYS A 657 -13.85 -11.61 -2.43
N LEU A 658 -13.81 -12.58 -3.32
CA LEU A 658 -13.50 -13.97 -3.03
C LEU A 658 -12.29 -14.37 -3.86
N LYS A 659 -11.31 -15.02 -3.24
CA LYS A 659 -10.13 -15.58 -3.89
C LYS A 659 -9.92 -17.00 -3.41
N MET A 660 -9.65 -17.90 -4.34
CA MET A 660 -9.30 -19.29 -4.09
C MET A 660 -7.96 -19.58 -4.72
N THR A 661 -7.09 -20.28 -4.01
CA THR A 661 -5.80 -20.74 -4.51
C THR A 661 -5.61 -22.20 -4.16
N LEU A 662 -5.30 -23.02 -5.16
CA LEU A 662 -5.04 -24.44 -5.03
C LEU A 662 -3.62 -24.70 -5.52
N ASP A 663 -2.83 -25.42 -4.73
CA ASP A 663 -1.44 -25.73 -5.02
C ASP A 663 -1.29 -27.26 -5.19
N ASN A 664 -0.90 -27.67 -6.39
CA ASN A 664 -0.53 -29.05 -6.73
C ASN A 664 0.98 -29.14 -6.95
N ASN A 665 1.58 -30.27 -6.59
CA ASN A 665 3.03 -30.50 -6.59
C ASN A 665 3.80 -29.44 -5.80
N ARG A 666 3.26 -28.94 -4.68
CA ARG A 666 3.96 -27.99 -3.83
C ARG A 666 5.20 -28.65 -3.24
N VAL A 667 6.37 -28.01 -3.37
CA VAL A 667 7.61 -28.47 -2.73
C VAL A 667 7.52 -28.18 -1.22
N VAL A 668 7.66 -29.21 -0.39
CA VAL A 668 7.62 -29.13 1.08
C VAL A 668 8.85 -29.83 1.65
N SER A 669 9.42 -29.25 2.71
CA SER A 669 10.50 -29.87 3.47
C SER A 669 10.00 -31.11 4.23
N ARG A 670 10.79 -32.18 4.17
CA ARG A 670 10.57 -33.46 4.85
C ARG A 670 11.84 -33.75 5.63
N TYR A 671 11.74 -34.04 6.92
CA TYR A 671 12.92 -34.30 7.73
C TYR A 671 12.73 -35.50 8.65
N THR A 672 13.85 -36.09 9.04
CA THR A 672 13.99 -37.11 10.07
C THR A 672 15.00 -36.64 11.10
N ILE A 673 14.82 -37.05 12.35
CA ILE A 673 15.81 -36.85 13.41
C ILE A 673 16.34 -38.23 13.78
N ASN A 674 17.67 -38.41 13.76
CA ASN A 674 18.30 -39.67 14.14
C ASN A 674 18.52 -39.75 15.66
N ASP A 675 19.06 -40.89 16.13
CA ASP A 675 19.33 -41.12 17.56
C ASP A 675 20.35 -40.14 18.16
N ASP A 676 21.16 -39.49 17.31
CA ASP A 676 22.14 -38.45 17.68
C ASP A 676 21.56 -37.02 17.63
N LEU A 677 20.23 -36.87 17.51
CA LEU A 677 19.50 -35.60 17.38
C LEU A 677 19.88 -34.76 16.15
N VAL A 678 20.56 -35.35 15.17
CA VAL A 678 20.87 -34.69 13.90
C VAL A 678 19.63 -34.71 13.02
N ARG A 679 19.21 -33.53 12.59
CA ARG A 679 18.09 -33.36 11.66
C ARG A 679 18.58 -33.49 10.23
N GLU A 680 18.06 -34.48 9.51
CA GLU A 680 18.27 -34.61 8.07
C GLU A 680 17.04 -34.10 7.31
N THR A 681 17.19 -33.03 6.54
CA THR A 681 16.11 -32.39 5.79
C THR A 681 16.27 -32.61 4.28
N THR A 682 15.19 -33.04 3.63
CA THR A 682 15.04 -33.10 2.16
C THR A 682 13.72 -32.48 1.70
N PHE A 683 13.38 -32.59 0.41
CA PHE A 683 12.20 -31.96 -0.18
C PHE A 683 11.38 -32.96 -1.00
N VAL A 684 10.04 -32.79 -0.97
CA VAL A 684 9.09 -33.63 -1.72
C VAL A 684 7.93 -32.79 -2.27
N ASN A 685 7.39 -33.18 -3.43
CA ASN A 685 6.17 -32.59 -3.98
C ASN A 685 4.92 -33.16 -3.30
N ILE A 686 4.00 -32.29 -2.86
CA ILE A 686 2.76 -32.65 -2.18
C ILE A 686 1.56 -31.91 -2.77
N ASP A 687 0.47 -32.66 -2.95
CA ASP A 687 -0.83 -32.17 -3.39
C ASP A 687 -1.79 -31.90 -2.23
N GLY A 688 -2.78 -31.02 -2.46
CA GLY A 688 -3.90 -30.81 -1.54
C GLY A 688 -3.77 -29.59 -0.63
N ASN A 689 -2.78 -28.72 -0.89
CA ASN A 689 -2.64 -27.43 -0.24
C ASN A 689 -3.62 -26.41 -0.86
N TYR A 690 -4.32 -25.65 -0.03
CA TYR A 690 -5.25 -24.63 -0.51
C TYR A 690 -5.35 -23.41 0.41
N ASN A 691 -5.83 -22.31 -0.16
CA ASN A 691 -6.16 -21.09 0.56
C ASN A 691 -7.43 -20.45 -0.02
N TYR A 692 -8.42 -20.21 0.84
CA TYR A 692 -9.62 -19.44 0.54
C TYR A 692 -9.56 -18.11 1.28
N TYR A 693 -9.77 -17.03 0.56
CA TYR A 693 -9.81 -15.68 1.11
C TYR A 693 -11.14 -15.03 0.71
N GLY A 694 -11.89 -14.56 1.69
CA GLY A 694 -13.07 -13.73 1.51
C GLY A 694 -12.88 -12.38 2.17
N TYR A 695 -13.36 -11.32 1.53
CA TYR A 695 -13.37 -9.98 2.08
C TYR A 695 -14.64 -9.25 1.71
N VAL A 696 -15.21 -8.55 2.68
CA VAL A 696 -16.36 -7.68 2.48
C VAL A 696 -16.09 -6.35 3.17
N ASP A 697 -16.38 -5.26 2.50
CA ASP A 697 -16.40 -3.90 3.03
C ASP A 697 -17.75 -3.26 2.65
N VAL A 698 -18.49 -2.83 3.67
CA VAL A 698 -19.74 -2.11 3.52
C VAL A 698 -19.64 -0.84 4.34
N TYR A 699 -20.03 0.28 3.73
CA TYR A 699 -20.14 1.51 4.49
C TYR A 699 -21.42 2.26 4.18
N LYS A 700 -21.86 3.04 5.16
CA LYS A 700 -23.00 3.93 5.08
C LYS A 700 -22.68 5.28 5.73
N GLN A 701 -22.67 6.32 4.91
CA GLN A 701 -22.73 7.71 5.32
C GLN A 701 -24.18 8.10 5.62
N LEU A 702 -24.39 8.54 6.86
CA LEU A 702 -25.61 9.13 7.39
C LEU A 702 -25.36 10.63 7.54
N LYS A 703 -26.14 11.47 6.84
CA LYS A 703 -26.15 12.90 7.12
C LYS A 703 -27.09 13.11 8.30
N LEU A 704 -26.56 13.56 9.43
CA LEU A 704 -27.32 13.79 10.66
C LEU A 704 -27.95 15.20 10.64
N SER A 705 -27.24 16.19 10.07
CA SER A 705 -27.75 17.54 9.82
C SER A 705 -27.08 18.17 8.58
N GLU A 706 -27.35 19.44 8.27
CA GLU A 706 -26.57 20.20 7.27
C GLU A 706 -25.09 20.35 7.68
N SER A 707 -24.83 20.22 8.98
CA SER A 707 -23.55 20.51 9.61
C SER A 707 -22.83 19.27 10.09
N SER A 708 -23.49 18.11 10.16
CA SER A 708 -22.91 16.88 10.72
C SER A 708 -23.21 15.64 9.89
N ALA A 709 -22.23 14.75 9.82
CA ALA A 709 -22.32 13.49 9.12
C ALA A 709 -21.61 12.39 9.90
N MET A 710 -22.12 11.18 9.81
CA MET A 710 -21.55 9.99 10.41
C MET A 710 -21.37 8.91 9.35
N ARG A 711 -20.21 8.27 9.27
CA ARG A 711 -19.93 7.15 8.40
C ARG A 711 -19.74 5.90 9.25
N ILE A 712 -20.63 4.92 9.09
CA ILE A 712 -20.45 3.59 9.69
C ILE A 712 -19.83 2.69 8.63
N ARG A 713 -18.76 1.99 8.99
CA ARG A 713 -18.07 0.99 8.18
C ARG A 713 -18.14 -0.36 8.89
N LEU A 714 -18.52 -1.38 8.15
CA LEU A 714 -18.40 -2.78 8.55
C LEU A 714 -17.55 -3.46 7.50
N ASN A 715 -16.36 -3.90 7.88
CA ASN A 715 -15.51 -4.68 7.01
C ASN A 715 -15.07 -5.95 7.72
N GLY A 716 -14.66 -6.94 6.95
CA GLY A 716 -14.18 -8.19 7.52
C GLY A 716 -13.56 -9.06 6.47
N SER A 717 -12.54 -9.81 6.87
CA SER A 717 -11.94 -10.85 6.05
C SER A 717 -12.04 -12.22 6.72
N VAL A 718 -12.05 -13.25 5.89
CA VAL A 718 -11.88 -14.64 6.31
C VAL A 718 -10.76 -15.22 5.47
N ASN A 719 -9.72 -15.73 6.11
CA ASN A 719 -8.66 -16.48 5.44
C ASN A 719 -8.62 -17.89 6.01
N HIS A 720 -8.94 -18.88 5.18
CA HIS A 720 -8.91 -20.29 5.55
C HIS A 720 -7.86 -21.00 4.69
N SER A 721 -6.89 -21.64 5.32
CA SER A 721 -5.82 -22.34 4.62
C SER A 721 -5.61 -23.74 5.18
N LYS A 722 -5.28 -24.67 4.29
CA LYS A 722 -4.76 -25.99 4.64
C LYS A 722 -3.35 -26.12 4.10
N ARG A 723 -2.43 -26.47 4.98
CA ARG A 723 -1.05 -26.82 4.66
C ARG A 723 -0.78 -28.27 5.03
N ILE A 724 0.01 -28.95 4.23
CA ILE A 724 0.48 -30.31 4.51
C ILE A 724 1.97 -30.23 4.77
N ASN A 725 2.39 -30.73 5.92
CA ASN A 725 3.76 -30.71 6.40
C ASN A 725 4.21 -32.11 6.85
N PHE A 726 5.47 -32.22 7.22
CA PHE A 726 6.06 -33.41 7.83
C PHE A 726 6.66 -33.03 9.19
N ASN A 727 6.48 -33.89 10.20
CA ASN A 727 7.21 -33.84 11.45
C ASN A 727 7.81 -35.22 11.68
N ASN A 728 9.15 -35.31 11.71
CA ASN A 728 9.89 -36.57 11.81
C ASN A 728 9.35 -37.67 10.87
N ASP A 729 9.29 -37.33 9.59
CA ASP A 729 8.70 -38.13 8.50
C ASP A 729 7.19 -38.44 8.57
N ILE A 730 6.50 -38.03 9.64
CA ILE A 730 5.06 -38.21 9.76
C ILE A 730 4.36 -37.05 9.07
N ARG A 731 3.57 -37.36 8.05
CA ARG A 731 2.75 -36.38 7.31
C ARG A 731 1.58 -35.92 8.18
N TYR A 732 1.36 -34.61 8.25
CA TYR A 732 0.20 -34.02 8.93
C TYR A 732 -0.36 -32.79 8.21
N ASP A 733 -1.63 -32.52 8.46
CA ASP A 733 -2.36 -31.36 7.97
C ASP A 733 -2.41 -30.28 9.06
N VAL A 734 -2.17 -29.03 8.66
CA VAL A 734 -2.41 -27.82 9.46
C VAL A 734 -3.52 -27.02 8.80
N LYS A 735 -4.62 -26.80 9.52
CA LYS A 735 -5.74 -25.97 9.05
C LYS A 735 -5.80 -24.71 9.88
N THR A 736 -5.58 -23.56 9.25
CA THR A 736 -5.67 -22.26 9.91
C THR A 736 -6.84 -21.46 9.36
N THR A 737 -7.72 -20.98 10.22
CA THR A 737 -8.83 -20.08 9.89
C THR A 737 -8.68 -18.78 10.67
N MET A 738 -8.60 -17.66 9.95
CA MET A 738 -8.48 -16.33 10.52
C MET A 738 -9.69 -15.48 10.13
N TYR A 739 -10.34 -14.86 11.12
CA TYR A 739 -11.45 -13.92 10.96
C TYR A 739 -11.02 -12.56 11.45
N THR A 740 -11.18 -11.52 10.62
CA THR A 740 -10.79 -10.15 10.98
C THR A 740 -11.93 -9.13 10.84
N PRO A 741 -13.04 -9.26 11.60
CA PRO A 741 -14.11 -8.27 11.53
C PRO A 741 -13.68 -6.94 12.13
N SER A 742 -14.19 -5.84 11.55
CA SER A 742 -13.88 -4.48 11.95
C SER A 742 -15.12 -3.58 11.85
N LEU A 743 -15.31 -2.75 12.86
CA LEU A 743 -16.34 -1.71 12.93
C LEU A 743 -15.66 -0.35 13.00
N GLY A 744 -15.87 0.46 11.96
CA GLY A 744 -15.40 1.84 11.89
C GLY A 744 -16.56 2.83 12.01
N VAL A 745 -16.35 3.92 12.75
CA VAL A 745 -17.28 5.04 12.87
C VAL A 745 -16.50 6.33 12.69
N ASP A 746 -16.83 7.10 11.66
CA ASP A 746 -16.37 8.48 11.54
C ASP A 746 -17.52 9.41 11.84
N PHE A 747 -17.28 10.42 12.66
CA PHE A 747 -18.23 11.46 12.97
C PHE A 747 -17.58 12.81 12.70
N GLU A 748 -18.27 13.62 11.91
CA GLU A 748 -17.86 14.99 11.58
C GLU A 748 -18.96 15.97 11.95
N TRP A 749 -18.57 17.10 12.53
CA TRP A 749 -19.43 18.26 12.73
C TRP A 749 -18.72 19.54 12.31
N GLN A 750 -19.02 19.99 11.08
CA GLN A 750 -18.37 21.11 10.39
C GLN A 750 -16.83 21.01 10.49
N GLN A 751 -16.19 22.12 10.84
CA GLN A 751 -14.76 22.21 11.14
C GLN A 751 -14.45 22.00 12.62
N TYR A 752 -15.46 21.76 13.47
CA TYR A 752 -15.31 21.77 14.92
C TYR A 752 -14.94 20.42 15.52
N PHE A 753 -15.51 19.33 14.99
CA PHE A 753 -15.24 17.98 15.48
C PHE A 753 -15.00 17.04 14.31
N ASP A 754 -13.91 16.30 14.38
CA ASP A 754 -13.59 15.18 13.50
C ASP A 754 -13.15 14.00 14.38
N ILE A 755 -13.96 12.95 14.46
CA ILE A 755 -13.72 11.78 15.30
C ILE A 755 -13.76 10.55 14.42
N ASN A 756 -12.72 9.72 14.49
CA ASN A 756 -12.62 8.48 13.74
C ASN A 756 -12.29 7.38 14.76
N ALA A 757 -13.17 6.38 14.88
CA ALA A 757 -13.00 5.27 15.80
C ALA A 757 -13.10 3.96 15.01
N ASP A 758 -12.12 3.09 15.16
CA ASP A 758 -12.09 1.79 14.50
C ASP A 758 -11.79 0.71 15.54
N TYR A 759 -12.67 -0.29 15.62
CA TYR A 759 -12.49 -1.45 16.48
C TYR A 759 -12.30 -2.69 15.62
N ASN A 760 -11.13 -3.32 15.75
CA ASN A 760 -10.71 -4.49 15.00
C ASN A 760 -10.60 -5.69 15.94
N LEU A 761 -11.12 -6.82 15.48
CA LEU A 761 -10.94 -8.10 16.13
C LEU A 761 -10.17 -9.02 15.19
N ASN A 762 -9.27 -9.82 15.75
CA ASN A 762 -8.58 -10.88 15.01
C ASN A 762 -8.74 -12.19 15.77
N PHE A 763 -9.50 -13.12 15.20
CA PHE A 763 -9.65 -14.48 15.70
C PHE A 763 -8.87 -15.42 14.79
N SER A 764 -7.94 -16.19 15.34
CA SER A 764 -7.15 -17.17 14.61
C SER A 764 -7.30 -18.53 15.26
N GLN A 765 -7.75 -19.52 14.50
CA GLN A 765 -7.87 -20.91 14.93
C GLN A 765 -6.93 -21.77 14.08
N THR A 766 -6.03 -22.51 14.71
CA THR A 766 -5.13 -23.45 14.04
C THR A 766 -5.40 -24.85 14.57
N ARG A 767 -5.66 -25.79 13.66
CA ARG A 767 -5.90 -27.19 14.00
C ARG A 767 -4.89 -28.11 13.37
N TYR A 768 -4.45 -29.11 14.12
CA TYR A 768 -3.44 -30.08 13.71
C TYR A 768 -4.08 -31.47 13.55
N SER A 769 -3.66 -32.22 12.54
CA SER A 769 -4.10 -33.62 12.37
C SER A 769 -3.16 -34.65 12.99
N LEU A 770 -2.08 -34.20 13.64
CA LEU A 770 -1.07 -35.06 14.25
C LEU A 770 -1.36 -35.18 15.74
N ASP A 771 -1.45 -36.42 16.22
CA ASP A 771 -1.65 -36.69 17.64
C ASP A 771 -0.46 -36.15 18.45
N GLY A 772 -0.75 -35.49 19.59
CA GLY A 772 0.25 -34.79 20.42
C GLY A 772 0.38 -33.29 20.17
N PHE A 773 -0.22 -32.76 19.09
CA PHE A 773 -0.32 -31.32 18.86
C PHE A 773 -1.66 -30.78 19.36
N ASN A 774 -1.60 -29.73 20.18
CA ASN A 774 -2.81 -29.05 20.67
C ASN A 774 -3.33 -28.04 19.64
N ASP A 775 -4.64 -28.02 19.45
CA ASP A 775 -5.30 -26.97 18.67
C ASP A 775 -5.16 -25.62 19.38
N GLU A 776 -4.92 -24.57 18.60
CA GLU A 776 -4.62 -23.22 19.11
C GLU A 776 -5.70 -22.21 18.69
N GLU A 777 -6.17 -21.40 19.65
CA GLU A 777 -7.14 -20.33 19.40
C GLU A 777 -6.64 -19.01 19.98
N ILE A 778 -6.31 -18.04 19.12
CA ILE A 778 -5.81 -16.73 19.50
C ILE A 778 -6.86 -15.67 19.18
N THR A 779 -7.15 -14.80 20.15
CA THR A 779 -7.98 -13.61 19.95
C THR A 779 -7.16 -12.35 20.23
N MET A 780 -7.25 -11.36 19.36
CA MET A 780 -6.68 -10.03 19.60
C MET A 780 -7.71 -8.94 19.36
N HIS A 781 -7.68 -7.93 20.22
CA HIS A 781 -8.53 -6.75 20.17
C HIS A 781 -7.68 -5.52 19.92
N GLU A 782 -8.11 -4.67 19.00
CA GLU A 782 -7.48 -3.39 18.76
C GLU A 782 -8.54 -2.30 18.61
N LEU A 783 -8.42 -1.25 19.42
CA LEU A 783 -9.23 -0.03 19.30
C LEU A 783 -8.32 1.11 18.89
N ASN A 784 -8.66 1.77 17.79
CA ASN A 784 -8.02 3.00 17.32
C ASN A 784 -9.02 4.14 17.42
N LEU A 785 -8.61 5.26 18.01
CA LEU A 785 -9.42 6.47 18.14
C LEU A 785 -8.56 7.67 17.74
N PHE A 786 -9.02 8.42 16.76
CA PHE A 786 -8.51 9.74 16.40
C PHE A 786 -9.60 10.77 16.68
N SER A 787 -9.22 11.90 17.27
CA SER A 787 -10.11 13.06 17.38
C SER A 787 -9.34 14.36 17.13
N GLU A 788 -9.88 15.24 16.30
CA GLU A 788 -9.46 16.64 16.17
C GLU A 788 -10.64 17.53 16.58
N ILE A 789 -10.43 18.39 17.57
CA ILE A 789 -11.46 19.26 18.15
C ILE A 789 -10.99 20.72 18.06
N GLN A 790 -11.77 21.57 17.41
CA GLN A 790 -11.54 23.01 17.44
C GLN A 790 -12.14 23.60 18.74
N ILE A 791 -11.28 23.96 19.69
CA ILE A 791 -11.70 24.51 20.99
C ILE A 791 -12.16 25.98 20.84
N PHE A 792 -11.37 26.79 20.14
CA PHE A 792 -11.66 28.20 19.82
C PHE A 792 -11.29 28.48 18.36
N GLU A 793 -11.57 29.68 17.85
CA GLU A 793 -11.05 30.07 16.54
C GLU A 793 -9.52 29.88 16.53
N ARG A 794 -9.01 29.11 15.56
CA ARG A 794 -7.58 28.81 15.36
C ARG A 794 -6.91 27.91 16.41
N LEU A 795 -7.59 27.47 17.46
CA LEU A 795 -7.05 26.53 18.46
C LEU A 795 -7.65 25.13 18.29
N TYR A 796 -6.79 24.15 18.02
CA TYR A 796 -7.17 22.76 17.76
C TYR A 796 -6.53 21.83 18.79
N TRP A 797 -7.26 20.81 19.22
CA TRP A 797 -6.79 19.76 20.10
C TRP A 797 -6.94 18.41 19.40
N GLU A 798 -5.81 17.75 19.19
CA GLU A 798 -5.71 16.45 18.52
C GLU A 798 -5.43 15.36 19.56
N ASN A 799 -6.08 14.21 19.42
CA ASN A 799 -5.80 13.00 20.18
C ASN A 799 -5.73 11.80 19.24
N ARG A 800 -4.75 10.94 19.50
CA ARG A 800 -4.58 9.62 18.89
C ARG A 800 -4.44 8.61 20.01
N VAL A 801 -5.39 7.71 20.13
CA VAL A 801 -5.42 6.67 21.15
C VAL A 801 -5.48 5.33 20.45
N ARG A 802 -4.57 4.43 20.83
CA ARG A 802 -4.56 3.04 20.42
C ARG A 802 -4.58 2.17 21.67
N TYR A 803 -5.46 1.18 21.68
CA TYR A 803 -5.51 0.16 22.71
C TYR A 803 -5.36 -1.20 22.05
N LEU A 804 -4.38 -1.97 22.50
CA LEU A 804 -4.15 -3.34 22.09
C LEU A 804 -4.41 -4.25 23.28
N TYR A 805 -5.14 -5.34 23.07
CA TYR A 805 -5.36 -6.37 24.09
C TYR A 805 -5.24 -7.76 23.47
N ASN A 806 -4.38 -8.58 24.06
CA ASN A 806 -4.13 -9.96 23.67
C ASN A 806 -4.32 -10.88 24.89
N PRO A 807 -5.52 -11.42 25.12
CA PRO A 807 -5.81 -12.30 26.25
C PRO A 807 -4.98 -13.59 26.31
N ASN A 808 -4.31 -13.97 25.21
CA ASN A 808 -3.55 -15.21 25.10
C ASN A 808 -2.07 -15.09 25.51
N VAL A 809 -1.65 -13.94 26.04
CA VAL A 809 -0.29 -13.71 26.55
C VAL A 809 -0.16 -14.25 27.98
N SER A 810 0.95 -14.94 28.30
CA SER A 810 1.21 -15.48 29.64
C SER A 810 1.37 -14.38 30.70
N GLY A 811 1.16 -14.72 31.97
CA GLY A 811 1.09 -13.75 33.07
C GLY A 811 2.36 -12.91 33.30
N ASP A 812 3.51 -13.35 32.80
CA ASP A 812 4.79 -12.62 32.93
C ASP A 812 4.95 -11.47 31.93
N PHE A 813 4.00 -11.30 31.01
CA PHE A 813 4.01 -10.24 30.00
C PHE A 813 2.69 -9.47 30.02
N ASP A 814 2.78 -8.15 29.85
CA ASP A 814 1.60 -7.28 29.76
C ASP A 814 0.71 -7.70 28.59
N ASN A 815 -0.52 -8.11 28.91
CA ASN A 815 -1.50 -8.57 27.93
C ASN A 815 -2.33 -7.42 27.31
N TYR A 816 -2.11 -6.18 27.75
CA TYR A 816 -2.69 -4.97 27.16
C TYR A 816 -1.66 -3.85 27.03
N ALA A 817 -1.88 -2.93 26.09
CA ALA A 817 -1.07 -1.73 25.94
C ALA A 817 -1.94 -0.55 25.48
N TRP A 818 -1.75 0.61 26.12
CA TRP A 818 -2.31 1.88 25.65
C TRP A 818 -1.20 2.74 25.05
N SER A 819 -1.45 3.30 23.88
CA SER A 819 -0.63 4.35 23.29
C SER A 819 -1.52 5.57 23.06
N TRP A 820 -1.26 6.66 23.78
CA TRP A 820 -1.99 7.92 23.64
C TRP A 820 -1.03 9.04 23.29
N ASN A 821 -1.20 9.64 22.11
CA ASN A 821 -0.52 10.87 21.72
C ASN A 821 -1.56 12.00 21.69
N SER A 822 -1.24 13.16 22.26
CA SER A 822 -2.12 14.33 22.33
C SER A 822 -1.37 15.59 21.92
N GLY A 823 -2.06 16.57 21.35
CA GLY A 823 -1.42 17.84 21.01
C GLY A 823 -2.39 18.99 20.85
N VAL A 824 -1.93 20.19 21.20
CA VAL A 824 -2.68 21.44 21.03
C VAL A 824 -1.94 22.32 20.02
N SER A 825 -2.66 22.77 18.99
CA SER A 825 -2.13 23.56 17.89
C SER A 825 -2.87 24.89 17.76
N TYR A 826 -2.12 25.99 17.67
CA TYR A 826 -2.65 27.32 17.42
C TYR A 826 -2.21 27.84 16.05
N SER A 827 -3.14 28.19 15.17
CA SER A 827 -2.86 28.77 13.85
C SER A 827 -2.89 30.31 13.86
N PHE A 828 -2.01 30.92 13.07
CA PHE A 828 -1.89 32.38 12.94
C PHE A 828 -1.38 32.77 11.54
N TRP A 829 -1.23 34.08 11.29
CA TRP A 829 -0.91 34.65 9.97
C TRP A 829 -1.85 34.13 8.87
N ASP A 830 -3.15 34.35 9.04
CA ASP A 830 -4.19 33.87 8.12
C ASP A 830 -4.11 32.35 7.86
N ASP A 831 -3.85 31.58 8.93
CA ASP A 831 -3.69 30.12 8.95
C ASP A 831 -2.50 29.58 8.13
N THR A 832 -1.57 30.46 7.73
CA THR A 832 -0.33 30.07 7.05
C THR A 832 0.76 29.59 8.00
N ALA A 833 0.69 29.91 9.28
CA ALA A 833 1.60 29.41 10.30
C ALA A 833 0.85 28.77 11.47
N SER A 834 1.49 27.85 12.17
CA SER A 834 0.97 27.28 13.42
C SER A 834 2.09 26.89 14.38
N VAL A 835 1.81 26.99 15.67
CA VAL A 835 2.63 26.43 16.75
C VAL A 835 1.84 25.32 17.43
N SER A 836 2.48 24.18 17.66
CA SER A 836 1.88 23.00 18.29
C SER A 836 2.70 22.53 19.46
N LEU A 837 2.06 22.27 20.60
CA LEU A 837 2.65 21.52 21.71
C LEU A 837 2.06 20.11 21.69
N ARG A 838 2.90 19.09 21.50
CA ARG A 838 2.51 17.68 21.43
C ARG A 838 3.14 16.90 22.58
N MET A 839 2.41 15.93 23.10
CA MET A 839 2.84 14.96 24.09
C MET A 839 2.66 13.57 23.49
N TYR A 840 3.75 12.84 23.37
CA TYR A 840 3.79 11.47 22.89
C TYR A 840 3.80 10.52 24.08
N ASP A 841 3.10 9.39 23.95
CA ASP A 841 2.92 8.38 24.99
C ASP A 841 2.52 8.98 26.36
N VAL A 842 1.38 9.68 26.38
CA VAL A 842 0.84 10.39 27.54
C VAL A 842 0.79 9.50 28.79
N LEU A 843 0.48 8.22 28.61
CA LEU A 843 0.30 7.24 29.68
C LEU A 843 1.59 6.52 30.08
N ASP A 844 2.68 6.66 29.32
CA ASP A 844 3.95 5.97 29.58
C ASP A 844 3.78 4.44 29.60
N GLN A 845 2.93 3.94 28.70
CA GLN A 845 2.51 2.54 28.60
C GLN A 845 2.78 1.93 27.23
N ASN A 846 3.49 2.66 26.36
CA ASN A 846 3.86 2.13 25.07
C ASN A 846 4.84 0.97 25.27
N ILE A 847 4.38 -0.24 24.97
CA ILE A 847 5.19 -1.45 24.95
C ILE A 847 5.00 -2.13 23.59
N ASN A 848 6.05 -2.77 23.09
CA ASN A 848 6.00 -3.55 21.85
C ASN A 848 6.23 -5.02 22.17
N THR A 849 5.26 -5.61 22.86
CA THR A 849 5.25 -7.03 23.21
C THR A 849 4.55 -7.83 22.12
N ARG A 850 5.16 -8.92 21.68
CA ARG A 850 4.59 -9.86 20.70
C ARG A 850 4.77 -11.28 21.20
N ARG A 851 3.69 -12.07 21.18
CA ARG A 851 3.73 -13.52 21.34
C ARG A 851 3.61 -14.21 19.98
N ILE A 852 4.45 -15.20 19.74
CA ILE A 852 4.37 -16.11 18.60
C ILE A 852 4.22 -17.50 19.19
N VAL A 853 3.18 -18.23 18.77
CA VAL A 853 2.98 -19.62 19.14
C VAL A 853 3.10 -20.44 17.87
N THR A 854 3.95 -21.45 17.89
CA THR A 854 4.15 -22.41 16.81
C THR A 854 3.95 -23.83 17.35
N THR A 855 4.10 -24.82 16.48
CA THR A 855 4.10 -26.23 16.88
C THR A 855 5.26 -26.58 17.81
N ASP A 856 6.39 -25.88 17.67
CA ASP A 856 7.67 -26.31 18.25
C ASP A 856 8.15 -25.35 19.35
N PHE A 857 7.50 -24.19 19.51
CA PHE A 857 7.82 -23.22 20.56
C PHE A 857 6.71 -22.17 20.79
N ILE A 858 6.70 -21.62 22.00
CA ILE A 858 6.06 -20.37 22.39
C ILE A 858 7.15 -19.31 22.59
N GLN A 859 7.02 -18.16 21.96
CA GLN A 859 8.00 -17.07 22.05
C GLN A 859 7.32 -15.76 22.41
N ASN A 860 7.79 -15.11 23.47
CA ASN A 860 7.45 -13.73 23.80
C ASN A 860 8.64 -12.83 23.47
N THR A 861 8.38 -11.69 22.84
CA THR A 861 9.40 -10.71 22.46
C THR A 861 8.96 -9.33 22.90
N GLN A 862 9.86 -8.58 23.54
CA GLN A 862 9.72 -7.15 23.80
C GLN A 862 10.82 -6.39 23.06
N SER A 863 10.48 -5.27 22.42
CA SER A 863 11.44 -4.46 21.65
C SER A 863 11.43 -3.00 22.11
N LEU A 864 12.55 -2.31 21.89
CA LEU A 864 12.72 -0.89 22.16
C LEU A 864 11.66 -0.06 21.43
N VAL A 865 11.07 0.88 22.16
CA VAL A 865 10.08 1.84 21.66
C VAL A 865 10.39 3.25 22.16
N LEU A 866 9.85 4.24 21.47
CA LEU A 866 9.83 5.61 21.97
C LEU A 866 8.94 5.69 23.21
N GLN A 867 9.52 6.14 24.31
CA GLN A 867 8.85 6.44 25.57
C GLN A 867 8.24 7.85 25.55
N ARG A 868 7.64 8.30 26.66
CA ARG A 868 7.01 9.62 26.76
C ARG A 868 7.98 10.79 26.48
N PHE A 869 7.56 11.72 25.63
CA PHE A 869 8.27 12.99 25.37
C PHE A 869 7.30 14.09 24.91
N PHE A 870 7.72 15.34 25.05
CA PHE A 870 7.02 16.54 24.62
C PHE A 870 7.73 17.18 23.43
N MET A 871 6.98 17.79 22.52
CA MET A 871 7.49 18.49 21.34
C MET A 871 6.80 19.83 21.15
N LEU A 872 7.57 20.88 20.92
CA LEU A 872 7.12 22.15 20.40
C LEU A 872 7.46 22.24 18.92
N THR A 873 6.45 22.33 18.06
CA THR A 873 6.60 22.37 16.61
C THR A 873 6.06 23.69 16.04
N PHE A 874 6.84 24.34 15.19
CA PHE A 874 6.43 25.46 14.37
C PHE A 874 6.30 25.01 12.91
N ASP A 875 5.14 25.27 12.30
CA ASP A 875 4.89 25.05 10.88
C ASP A 875 4.62 26.39 10.21
N TRP A 876 5.20 26.61 9.03
CA TRP A 876 4.95 27.77 8.19
C TRP A 876 4.79 27.37 6.73
N ARG A 877 3.78 27.92 6.07
CA ARG A 877 3.50 27.72 4.65
C ARG A 877 3.61 29.06 3.95
N PHE A 878 4.35 29.09 2.86
CA PHE A 878 4.51 30.30 2.05
C PHE A 878 4.01 30.05 0.64
N ASN A 879 3.45 31.09 0.04
CA ASN A 879 2.87 31.03 -1.28
C ASN A 879 3.03 32.38 -1.99
N SER A 880 3.72 32.38 -3.13
CA SER A 880 3.90 33.55 -4.00
C SER A 880 2.96 33.57 -5.21
N LEU A 881 2.02 32.63 -5.28
CA LEU A 881 1.02 32.54 -6.33
C LEU A 881 0.12 33.79 -6.26
N LYS A 882 0.09 34.57 -7.35
CA LYS A 882 -0.64 35.84 -7.40
C LYS A 882 -2.12 35.59 -7.17
N LYS A 883 -2.68 36.05 -6.04
CA LYS A 883 -4.10 36.36 -5.94
C LYS A 883 -4.40 37.44 -6.97
N LYS A 884 -4.93 37.07 -8.15
CA LYS A 884 -5.69 38.05 -8.94
C LYS A 884 -6.91 38.38 -8.09
N LEU A 885 -6.81 39.47 -7.32
CA LEU A 885 -8.01 40.11 -6.77
C LEU A 885 -8.97 40.29 -7.95
N PRO A 886 -10.26 39.92 -7.81
CA PRO A 886 -11.22 40.22 -8.85
C PRO A 886 -11.15 41.71 -9.12
N LYS A 887 -10.92 42.09 -10.39
CA LYS A 887 -11.03 43.49 -10.77
C LYS A 887 -12.39 43.98 -10.27
N PRO A 888 -12.47 45.08 -9.50
CA PRO A 888 -13.76 45.66 -9.18
C PRO A 888 -14.48 45.90 -10.51
N LYS A 889 -15.70 45.35 -10.60
CA LYS A 889 -16.58 45.52 -11.76
C LYS A 889 -16.96 46.97 -11.94
#